data_AF-A0A0E0Q9E4-F1
#
_entry.id   AF-A0A0E0Q9E4-F1
#
_cell.length_a   1.000
_cell.length_b   1.000
_cell.length_c   1.000
_cell.angle_alpha   90.00
_cell.angle_beta   90.00
_cell.angle_gamma   90.00
#
_symmetry.space_group_name_H-M   'P 1'
#
loop_
_entity.id
_entity.type
_entity.pdbx_description
1 polymer ?
#
loop_
_entity_poly.entity_id
_entity_poly.type
_entity_poly.pdbx_seq_one_letter_code
_entity_poly.pdbx_strand_id
1 'polypeptide(L)'
;MDDQKFTPINKTELDTSKVYEPPVHPFHRAVTMAASHVALSVPVAAAVALLLLVLPRAAESYPWAKCNDTAGDFPATRSSSYLASINLIAATLPGNASASPDLFATAEGVGAPPDQVSALALCRGDANASTCLACLTQAFLDLPNACAYHKVAAIFYDSCLLAYSNATIAAGDFSSEKIPIYGFYSNANATTEQARFNRLVAALVNATADYAARNSTRRRYASGEADFNAEFPKVYSWAQCTPDLTPASCRSCLAQIIGTYIGFFENRVGGFVRAVWCSFQYSTTPFLDGPMLVRLQGTSGASPAPSPAAVVPAVNQTPPAATPTLEGAINVVVGLCFWRRRRRPVTEAKRTYANYSTEAEDIENLDSMLIDISILRSATGDFAESNKLGEGGFGAVYKGVLPDGYEIAVKRLSKSSTQGVEELKNELALVAKLKHKNLVSLVGVCLEQQERLLVYEFVPNRSLDLILFDTEKSEQLDWEKRYKIINGIARGLQYLHEDSQLKVVHRDLKASNILLDANMNPKISDFGLARIFGRDQTQAVTKNVIGTYGYMAPEYLTRGNYSVKSDVFSFGVMVLEIVTGRKNNHSYNSQQSEDLLTMIWEQWVAGTVLEMVDPSMNSFFSESDVMRCIHIGLLCVQGDPANRPVMSSVVLMLGTDTVELHAPAKPTLFARKGGGDESGVASGGMSIVSLEEQS
;
A
#
# COMPACT_ATOMS: atom_id res chain seq x y z
N MET A 1 64.14 20.19 10.85
CA MET A 1 65.37 20.74 11.48
C MET A 1 66.40 20.86 10.38
N ASP A 2 67.05 22.02 10.27
CA ASP A 2 68.22 22.30 9.43
C ASP A 2 68.30 21.64 8.04
N ASP A 3 68.10 22.44 6.99
CA ASP A 3 69.22 22.77 6.10
C ASP A 3 68.89 23.94 5.15
N GLN A 4 69.78 24.95 5.20
CA GLN A 4 70.33 25.78 4.13
C GLN A 4 69.48 26.58 3.11
N LYS A 5 69.74 27.90 3.16
CA LYS A 5 70.34 28.77 2.10
C LYS A 5 69.48 29.64 1.16
N PHE A 6 69.93 30.92 1.12
CA PHE A 6 70.07 31.92 0.04
C PHE A 6 68.86 32.71 -0.52
N THR A 7 69.01 34.04 -0.38
CA THR A 7 68.40 35.23 -1.02
C THR A 7 68.80 35.41 -2.51
N PRO A 8 68.40 36.46 -3.32
CA PRO A 8 67.34 37.51 -3.22
C PRO A 8 66.66 37.96 -4.59
N ILE A 9 65.90 39.10 -4.59
CA ILE A 9 65.62 40.13 -5.67
C ILE A 9 64.38 39.83 -6.59
N ASN A 10 63.44 40.71 -7.00
CA ASN A 10 63.26 42.18 -7.10
C ASN A 10 61.76 42.64 -7.07
N LYS A 11 61.58 43.96 -6.92
CA LYS A 11 60.34 44.77 -7.00
C LYS A 11 59.81 45.01 -8.44
N THR A 12 58.51 45.33 -8.58
CA THR A 12 57.96 46.51 -9.33
C THR A 12 56.46 46.69 -9.05
N GLU A 13 56.09 47.78 -8.36
CA GLU A 13 55.18 48.89 -8.78
C GLU A 13 53.67 48.57 -8.82
N LEU A 14 52.87 49.08 -7.87
CA LEU A 14 52.17 50.39 -7.80
C LEU A 14 51.02 50.54 -8.83
N ASP A 15 49.78 50.71 -8.38
CA ASP A 15 49.05 51.99 -8.42
C ASP A 15 47.69 51.88 -7.68
N THR A 16 46.87 52.93 -7.66
CA THR A 16 46.35 53.62 -6.48
C THR A 16 44.82 53.58 -6.24
N SER A 17 44.44 54.19 -5.11
CA SER A 17 43.15 54.83 -4.71
C SER A 17 42.26 54.02 -3.75
N LYS A 18 42.11 54.40 -2.45
CA LYS A 18 41.36 55.54 -1.83
C LYS A 18 39.85 55.47 -2.16
N VAL A 19 38.86 55.59 -1.26
CA VAL A 19 38.73 56.09 0.14
C VAL A 19 37.41 55.53 0.71
N TYR A 20 37.34 55.43 2.04
CA TYR A 20 36.20 54.99 2.85
C TYR A 20 35.38 56.19 3.37
N GLU A 21 34.05 56.13 3.36
CA GLU A 21 33.14 56.85 4.29
C GLU A 21 31.81 56.07 4.47
N PRO A 22 31.08 56.20 5.62
CA PRO A 22 30.21 55.16 6.19
C PRO A 22 28.69 55.49 6.10
N PRO A 23 27.77 54.87 6.87
CA PRO A 23 26.71 53.98 6.35
C PRO A 23 25.29 54.59 6.33
N VAL A 24 24.41 54.09 5.44
CA VAL A 24 22.96 54.36 5.45
C VAL A 24 22.18 53.04 5.31
N HIS A 25 21.19 52.86 6.19
CA HIS A 25 20.36 51.65 6.37
C HIS A 25 19.51 51.24 5.13
N PRO A 26 19.24 49.94 4.91
CA PRO A 26 18.47 49.45 3.76
C PRO A 26 17.00 49.18 4.12
N PHE A 27 16.11 50.13 3.81
CA PHE A 27 14.66 49.92 3.83
C PHE A 27 14.00 50.55 2.60
N HIS A 28 14.43 50.16 1.38
CA HIS A 28 13.69 50.56 0.17
C HIS A 28 13.78 49.64 -1.06
N ARG A 29 14.35 48.43 -0.96
CA ARG A 29 14.39 47.47 -2.09
C ARG A 29 13.36 46.33 -2.06
N ALA A 30 12.48 46.27 -1.06
CA ALA A 30 11.55 45.16 -0.89
C ALA A 30 10.19 45.29 -1.61
N VAL A 31 9.85 46.44 -2.20
CA VAL A 31 8.46 46.68 -2.68
C VAL A 31 8.29 46.51 -4.20
N THR A 32 9.36 46.46 -5.00
CA THR A 32 9.25 46.37 -6.47
C THR A 32 9.42 44.97 -7.07
N MET A 33 9.82 43.94 -6.29
CA MET A 33 9.89 42.55 -6.78
C MET A 33 8.64 41.70 -6.50
N ALA A 34 7.77 42.11 -5.57
CA ALA A 34 6.58 41.33 -5.20
C ALA A 34 5.43 41.42 -6.22
N ALA A 35 5.36 42.50 -7.02
CA ALA A 35 4.25 42.73 -7.94
C ALA A 35 4.35 41.89 -9.24
N SER A 36 5.56 41.49 -9.66
CA SER A 36 5.77 40.78 -10.92
C SER A 36 5.57 39.25 -10.82
N HIS A 37 5.62 38.68 -9.61
CA HIS A 37 5.45 37.23 -9.39
C HIS A 37 3.99 36.80 -9.21
N VAL A 38 3.09 37.73 -8.88
CA VAL A 38 1.65 37.43 -8.67
C VAL A 38 0.87 37.37 -10.00
N ALA A 39 1.35 38.04 -11.06
CA ALA A 39 0.65 38.09 -12.35
C ALA A 39 0.85 36.84 -13.24
N LEU A 40 1.86 35.99 -12.96
CA LEU A 40 2.18 34.80 -13.76
C LEU A 40 1.80 33.47 -13.10
N SER A 41 1.50 33.46 -11.80
CA SER A 41 1.19 32.24 -11.04
C SER A 41 -0.27 31.79 -11.18
N VAL A 42 -1.20 32.73 -11.33
CA VAL A 42 -2.64 32.45 -11.43
C VAL A 42 -3.03 31.66 -12.71
N PRO A 43 -2.56 32.00 -13.93
CA PRO A 43 -2.93 31.25 -15.13
C PRO A 43 -2.26 29.87 -15.20
N VAL A 44 -1.08 29.70 -14.60
CA VAL A 44 -0.37 28.40 -14.56
C VAL A 44 -1.01 27.46 -13.55
N ALA A 45 -1.42 27.96 -12.38
CA ALA A 45 -2.17 27.17 -11.40
C ALA A 45 -3.54 26.73 -11.95
N ALA A 46 -4.23 27.61 -12.71
CA ALA A 46 -5.48 27.28 -13.38
C ALA A 46 -5.30 26.22 -14.48
N ALA A 47 -4.21 26.29 -15.26
CA ALA A 47 -3.90 25.31 -16.30
C ALA A 47 -3.49 23.94 -15.72
N VAL A 48 -2.75 23.91 -14.61
CA VAL A 48 -2.40 22.68 -13.88
C VAL A 48 -3.63 22.07 -13.22
N ALA A 49 -4.51 22.88 -12.63
CA ALA A 49 -5.79 22.41 -12.10
C ALA A 49 -6.71 21.84 -13.19
N LEU A 50 -6.76 22.46 -14.38
CA LEU A 50 -7.47 21.91 -15.54
C LEU A 50 -6.82 20.62 -16.07
N LEU A 51 -5.48 20.49 -16.05
CA LEU A 51 -4.80 19.26 -16.46
C LEU A 51 -5.01 18.11 -15.47
N LEU A 52 -5.04 18.40 -14.17
CA LEU A 52 -5.32 17.43 -13.11
C LEU A 52 -6.76 16.92 -13.13
N LEU A 53 -7.69 17.66 -13.74
CA LEU A 53 -9.08 17.24 -13.96
C LEU A 53 -9.24 16.30 -15.18
N VAL A 54 -8.22 16.18 -16.04
CA VAL A 54 -8.26 15.40 -17.30
C VAL A 54 -7.38 14.13 -17.24
N LEU A 55 -6.54 13.96 -16.22
CA LEU A 55 -5.80 12.71 -16.02
C LEU A 55 -6.75 11.60 -15.52
N PRO A 56 -6.81 10.43 -16.17
CA PRO A 56 -7.60 9.32 -15.68
C PRO A 56 -7.06 8.89 -14.32
N ARG A 57 -7.90 8.98 -13.28
CA ARG A 57 -7.63 8.36 -11.98
C ARG A 57 -7.53 6.85 -12.20
N ALA A 58 -6.32 6.32 -12.26
CA ALA A 58 -6.12 4.88 -12.19
C ALA A 58 -6.45 4.46 -10.76
N ALA A 59 -7.52 3.68 -10.61
CA ALA A 59 -7.97 3.15 -9.33
C ALA A 59 -6.95 2.12 -8.82
N GLU A 60 -6.14 2.51 -7.85
CA GLU A 60 -5.34 1.60 -7.03
C GLU A 60 -6.32 0.73 -6.22
N SER A 61 -6.45 -0.54 -6.58
CA SER A 61 -7.27 -1.51 -5.84
C SER A 61 -6.46 -2.76 -5.55
N TYR A 62 -6.66 -3.35 -4.37
CA TYR A 62 -5.96 -4.55 -3.92
C TYR A 62 -6.53 -5.77 -4.67
N PRO A 63 -5.69 -6.66 -5.24
CA PRO A 63 -6.18 -7.88 -5.87
C PRO A 63 -6.60 -8.91 -4.82
N TRP A 64 -7.78 -9.50 -5.01
CA TRP A 64 -8.20 -10.72 -4.32
C TRP A 64 -8.03 -11.90 -5.28
N ALA A 65 -6.94 -12.66 -5.13
CA ALA A 65 -6.73 -13.88 -5.91
C ALA A 65 -7.34 -15.09 -5.22
N LYS A 66 -7.83 -16.03 -6.02
CA LYS A 66 -8.32 -17.31 -5.56
C LYS A 66 -7.95 -18.42 -6.54
N CYS A 67 -7.30 -19.44 -6.00
CA CYS A 67 -6.76 -20.58 -6.73
C CYS A 67 -7.59 -21.82 -6.44
N ASN A 68 -7.76 -22.72 -7.40
CA ASN A 68 -8.43 -24.00 -7.18
C ASN A 68 -7.39 -25.11 -7.03
N ASP A 69 -7.11 -25.47 -5.78
CA ASP A 69 -6.09 -26.47 -5.44
C ASP A 69 -6.45 -27.90 -5.91
N THR A 70 -7.71 -28.16 -6.23
CA THR A 70 -8.17 -29.50 -6.66
C THR A 70 -8.10 -29.70 -8.18
N ALA A 71 -7.89 -28.62 -8.95
CA ALA A 71 -7.82 -28.66 -10.41
C ALA A 71 -6.43 -29.05 -10.97
N GLY A 72 -5.45 -29.25 -10.09
CA GLY A 72 -4.07 -29.63 -10.41
C GLY A 72 -3.22 -28.48 -10.96
N ASP A 73 -1.91 -28.71 -10.93
CA ASP A 73 -0.90 -27.71 -11.30
C ASP A 73 -0.28 -28.00 -12.67
N PHE A 74 0.29 -26.98 -13.30
CA PHE A 74 1.14 -27.10 -14.48
C PHE A 74 2.63 -26.89 -14.14
N PRO A 75 3.59 -27.46 -14.89
CA PRO A 75 5.00 -27.37 -14.54
C PRO A 75 5.52 -25.92 -14.48
N ALA A 76 6.37 -25.62 -13.50
CA ALA A 76 7.03 -24.33 -13.28
C ALA A 76 8.15 -23.99 -14.28
N THR A 77 8.23 -24.72 -15.40
CA THR A 77 9.32 -24.57 -16.38
C THR A 77 8.91 -23.62 -17.51
N ARG A 78 9.87 -22.88 -18.08
CA ARG A 78 9.66 -22.08 -19.30
C ARG A 78 9.18 -22.90 -20.50
N SER A 79 9.26 -24.23 -20.43
CA SER A 79 8.76 -25.17 -21.43
C SER A 79 7.28 -25.57 -21.24
N SER A 80 6.57 -25.01 -20.26
CA SER A 80 5.15 -25.29 -20.05
C SER A 80 4.28 -24.74 -21.20
N SER A 81 3.66 -25.67 -21.93
CA SER A 81 2.64 -25.43 -22.96
C SER A 81 1.43 -24.68 -22.43
N TYR A 82 1.04 -24.95 -21.17
CA TYR A 82 -0.07 -24.27 -20.52
C TYR A 82 0.25 -22.80 -20.23
N LEU A 83 1.45 -22.51 -19.72
CA LEU A 83 1.91 -21.14 -19.48
C LEU A 83 2.05 -20.35 -20.80
N ALA A 84 2.52 -21.00 -21.87
CA ALA A 84 2.56 -20.39 -23.20
C ALA A 84 1.16 -20.00 -23.71
N SER A 85 0.16 -20.85 -23.43
CA SER A 85 -1.25 -20.58 -23.78
C SER A 85 -1.83 -19.40 -22.98
N ILE A 86 -1.52 -19.30 -21.67
CA ILE A 86 -1.86 -18.12 -20.85
C ILE A 86 -1.23 -16.85 -21.44
N ASN A 87 0.05 -16.88 -21.82
CA ASN A 87 0.74 -15.72 -22.39
C ASN A 87 0.14 -15.27 -23.73
N LEU A 88 -0.33 -16.21 -24.55
CA LEU A 88 -1.02 -15.89 -25.81
C LEU A 88 -2.36 -15.17 -25.56
N ILE A 89 -3.10 -15.61 -24.54
CA ILE A 89 -4.33 -14.94 -24.10
C ILE A 89 -3.99 -13.54 -23.55
N ALA A 90 -2.98 -13.43 -22.68
CA ALA A 90 -2.57 -12.16 -22.06
C ALA A 90 -2.21 -11.07 -23.08
N ALA A 91 -1.70 -11.46 -24.25
CA ALA A 91 -1.36 -10.53 -25.33
C ALA A 91 -2.57 -9.91 -26.03
N THR A 92 -3.76 -10.51 -25.94
CA THR A 92 -4.94 -10.12 -26.74
C THR A 92 -6.17 -9.81 -25.90
N LEU A 93 -6.45 -10.58 -24.85
CA LEU A 93 -7.69 -10.50 -24.08
C LEU A 93 -7.90 -9.14 -23.38
N PRO A 94 -6.90 -8.50 -22.76
CA PRO A 94 -7.06 -7.15 -22.20
C PRO A 94 -7.47 -6.11 -23.25
N GLY A 95 -6.85 -6.17 -24.44
CA GLY A 95 -7.18 -5.32 -25.57
C GLY A 95 -8.63 -5.54 -26.03
N ASN A 96 -9.02 -6.79 -26.22
CA ASN A 96 -10.38 -7.18 -26.64
C ASN A 96 -11.44 -6.70 -25.65
N ALA A 97 -11.22 -6.89 -24.34
CA ALA A 97 -12.13 -6.42 -23.31
C ALA A 97 -12.22 -4.88 -23.30
N SER A 98 -11.08 -4.18 -23.37
CA SER A 98 -11.06 -2.71 -23.36
C SER A 98 -11.73 -2.06 -24.57
N ALA A 99 -11.64 -2.70 -25.74
CA ALA A 99 -12.25 -2.24 -26.98
C ALA A 99 -13.74 -2.60 -27.07
N SER A 100 -14.19 -3.59 -26.29
CA SER A 100 -15.58 -4.01 -26.22
C SER A 100 -16.44 -2.93 -25.55
N PRO A 101 -17.60 -2.54 -26.12
CA PRO A 101 -18.56 -1.66 -25.47
C PRO A 101 -19.01 -2.16 -24.08
N ASP A 102 -18.92 -3.48 -23.89
CA ASP A 102 -19.39 -4.19 -22.70
C ASP A 102 -18.28 -4.33 -21.65
N LEU A 103 -17.05 -3.90 -21.98
CA LEU A 103 -15.84 -4.06 -21.16
C LEU A 103 -15.60 -5.51 -20.71
N PHE A 104 -15.89 -6.43 -21.63
CA PHE A 104 -15.89 -7.87 -21.39
C PHE A 104 -15.35 -8.59 -22.62
N ALA A 105 -14.56 -9.63 -22.39
CA ALA A 105 -14.13 -10.57 -23.41
C ALA A 105 -13.83 -11.94 -22.82
N THR A 106 -13.94 -12.97 -23.65
CA THR A 106 -13.53 -14.35 -23.34
C THR A 106 -12.55 -14.86 -24.39
N ALA A 107 -11.77 -15.86 -24.00
CA ALA A 107 -10.96 -16.68 -24.89
C ALA A 107 -11.22 -18.14 -24.52
N GLU A 108 -11.45 -19.00 -25.50
CA GLU A 108 -11.75 -20.42 -25.25
C GLU A 108 -10.81 -21.31 -26.05
N GLY A 109 -10.35 -22.40 -25.42
CA GLY A 109 -9.59 -23.45 -26.10
C GLY A 109 -8.25 -22.99 -26.68
N VAL A 110 -7.62 -21.97 -26.11
CA VAL A 110 -6.33 -21.45 -26.61
C VAL A 110 -5.21 -22.40 -26.22
N GLY A 111 -4.43 -22.84 -27.21
CA GLY A 111 -3.35 -23.82 -27.01
C GLY A 111 -3.63 -25.16 -27.70
N ALA A 112 -2.69 -26.09 -27.59
CA ALA A 112 -2.84 -27.45 -28.10
C ALA A 112 -3.33 -28.39 -26.98
N PRO A 113 -4.23 -29.36 -27.27
CA PRO A 113 -4.60 -30.39 -26.30
C PRO A 113 -3.36 -31.15 -25.78
N PRO A 114 -3.29 -31.51 -24.48
CA PRO A 114 -4.32 -31.33 -23.43
C PRO A 114 -4.25 -29.98 -22.68
N ASP A 115 -3.35 -29.07 -23.05
CA ASP A 115 -3.04 -27.85 -22.29
C ASP A 115 -3.78 -26.61 -22.80
N GLN A 116 -5.03 -26.80 -23.19
CA GLN A 116 -5.89 -25.70 -23.63
C GLN A 116 -6.33 -24.84 -22.45
N VAL A 117 -6.37 -23.53 -22.65
CA VAL A 117 -6.78 -22.55 -21.65
C VAL A 117 -8.01 -21.80 -22.13
N SER A 118 -8.99 -21.67 -21.23
CA SER A 118 -10.08 -20.72 -21.36
C SER A 118 -9.92 -19.60 -20.35
N ALA A 119 -10.26 -18.37 -20.73
CA ALA A 119 -10.15 -17.20 -19.88
C ALA A 119 -11.32 -16.23 -20.08
N LEU A 120 -11.62 -15.48 -19.02
CA LEU A 120 -12.67 -14.48 -18.96
C LEU A 120 -12.12 -13.21 -18.33
N ALA A 121 -12.39 -12.07 -18.95
CA ALA A 121 -12.00 -10.76 -18.48
C ALA A 121 -13.22 -9.83 -18.44
N LEU A 122 -13.45 -9.19 -17.29
CA LEU A 122 -14.56 -8.25 -17.07
C LEU A 122 -14.08 -7.01 -16.32
N CYS A 123 -14.40 -5.81 -16.80
CA CYS A 123 -14.20 -4.59 -16.03
C CYS A 123 -15.50 -4.08 -15.42
N ARG A 124 -15.38 -3.29 -14.35
CA ARG A 124 -16.54 -2.72 -13.67
C ARG A 124 -17.31 -1.80 -14.61
N GLY A 125 -18.64 -1.85 -14.56
CA GLY A 125 -19.47 -1.20 -15.59
C GLY A 125 -19.33 0.33 -15.69
N ASP A 126 -18.81 0.99 -14.67
CA ASP A 126 -18.48 2.43 -14.61
C ASP A 126 -17.04 2.77 -15.04
N ALA A 127 -16.19 1.76 -15.29
CA ALA A 127 -14.83 1.97 -15.79
C ALA A 127 -14.82 2.49 -17.23
N ASN A 128 -13.72 3.15 -17.60
CA ASN A 128 -13.44 3.52 -18.99
C ASN A 128 -12.48 2.49 -19.64
N ALA A 129 -12.34 2.54 -20.97
CA ALA A 129 -11.51 1.61 -21.73
C ALA A 129 -10.04 1.59 -21.27
N SER A 130 -9.47 2.76 -20.97
CA SER A 130 -8.06 2.86 -20.52
C SER A 130 -7.84 2.23 -19.14
N THR A 131 -8.76 2.46 -18.20
CA THR A 131 -8.74 1.85 -16.86
C THR A 131 -8.94 0.34 -16.97
N CYS A 132 -9.82 -0.10 -17.86
CA CYS A 132 -10.09 -1.52 -18.10
C CYS A 132 -8.85 -2.25 -18.65
N LEU A 133 -8.21 -1.68 -19.68
CA LEU A 133 -6.98 -2.22 -20.26
C LEU A 133 -5.88 -2.35 -19.20
N ALA A 134 -5.59 -1.26 -18.48
CA ALA A 134 -4.55 -1.24 -17.47
C ALA A 134 -4.80 -2.27 -16.36
N CYS A 135 -6.04 -2.36 -15.86
CA CYS A 135 -6.41 -3.31 -14.81
C CYS A 135 -6.25 -4.77 -15.27
N LEU A 136 -6.72 -5.11 -16.48
CA LEU A 136 -6.63 -6.47 -16.99
C LEU A 136 -5.19 -6.88 -17.37
N THR A 137 -4.40 -5.95 -17.92
CA THR A 137 -2.97 -6.19 -18.16
C THR A 137 -2.26 -6.50 -16.85
N GLN A 138 -2.54 -5.73 -15.79
CA GLN A 138 -1.97 -5.97 -14.46
C GLN A 138 -2.46 -7.30 -13.86
N ALA A 139 -3.75 -7.64 -14.03
CA ALA A 139 -4.31 -8.91 -13.58
C ALA A 139 -3.61 -10.14 -14.19
N PHE A 140 -3.20 -10.08 -15.46
CA PHE A 140 -2.42 -11.15 -16.10
C PHE A 140 -0.97 -11.23 -15.59
N LEU A 141 -0.41 -10.15 -15.05
CA LEU A 141 0.90 -10.16 -14.40
C LEU A 141 0.82 -10.74 -12.98
N ASP A 142 -0.24 -10.42 -12.25
CA ASP A 142 -0.34 -10.77 -10.83
C ASP A 142 -0.93 -12.16 -10.58
N LEU A 143 -1.91 -12.58 -11.38
CA LEU A 143 -2.60 -13.85 -11.15
C LEU A 143 -1.65 -15.06 -11.19
N PRO A 144 -0.67 -15.16 -12.09
CA PRO A 144 0.33 -16.23 -12.04
C PRO A 144 1.25 -16.18 -10.82
N ASN A 145 1.47 -15.00 -10.22
CA ASN A 145 2.27 -14.87 -9.00
C ASN A 145 1.46 -15.23 -7.76
N ALA A 146 0.18 -14.86 -7.74
CA ALA A 146 -0.73 -15.11 -6.62
C ALA A 146 -1.23 -16.58 -6.58
N CYS A 147 -1.42 -17.18 -7.76
CA CYS A 147 -1.80 -18.58 -7.94
C CYS A 147 -0.72 -19.31 -8.76
N ALA A 148 0.47 -19.41 -8.18
CA ALA A 148 1.62 -20.01 -8.84
C ALA A 148 1.31 -21.45 -9.26
N TYR A 149 1.31 -21.66 -10.58
CA TYR A 149 1.20 -22.96 -11.23
C TYR A 149 -0.20 -23.61 -11.23
N HIS A 150 -1.22 -22.98 -10.66
CA HIS A 150 -2.59 -23.50 -10.68
C HIS A 150 -3.19 -23.43 -12.08
N LYS A 151 -3.86 -24.50 -12.52
CA LYS A 151 -4.59 -24.52 -13.81
C LYS A 151 -5.88 -23.71 -13.80
N VAL A 152 -6.47 -23.49 -12.63
CA VAL A 152 -7.72 -22.73 -12.48
C VAL A 152 -7.56 -21.66 -11.42
N ALA A 153 -7.74 -20.40 -11.81
CA ALA A 153 -7.53 -19.26 -10.94
C ALA A 153 -8.39 -18.06 -11.34
N ALA A 154 -8.70 -17.21 -10.37
CA ALA A 154 -9.32 -15.91 -10.58
C ALA A 154 -8.66 -14.84 -9.71
N ILE A 155 -8.64 -13.60 -10.20
CA ILE A 155 -8.21 -12.41 -9.47
C ILE A 155 -9.25 -11.31 -9.63
N PHE A 156 -9.60 -10.69 -8.52
CA PHE A 156 -10.59 -9.62 -8.47
C PHE A 156 -9.90 -8.33 -8.03
N TYR A 157 -10.03 -7.29 -8.83
CA TYR A 157 -9.74 -5.90 -8.49
C TYR A 157 -11.05 -5.15 -8.22
N ASP A 158 -10.98 -3.92 -7.73
CA ASP A 158 -12.20 -3.09 -7.66
C ASP A 158 -12.69 -2.67 -9.05
N SER A 159 -11.78 -2.59 -10.02
CA SER A 159 -12.07 -2.12 -11.39
C SER A 159 -12.19 -3.24 -12.41
N CYS A 160 -11.70 -4.46 -12.13
CA CYS A 160 -11.80 -5.58 -13.07
C CYS A 160 -11.68 -6.96 -12.40
N LEU A 161 -11.91 -7.99 -13.19
CA LEU A 161 -11.82 -9.40 -12.85
C LEU A 161 -11.15 -10.12 -14.02
N LEU A 162 -10.24 -11.02 -13.71
CA LEU A 162 -9.68 -12.00 -14.64
C LEU A 162 -9.80 -13.40 -14.05
N ALA A 163 -10.26 -14.35 -14.85
CA ALA A 163 -10.25 -15.77 -14.51
C ALA A 163 -9.73 -16.60 -15.69
N TYR A 164 -8.99 -17.68 -15.40
CA TYR A 164 -8.62 -18.68 -16.39
C TYR A 164 -8.80 -20.11 -15.84
N SER A 165 -8.95 -21.06 -16.75
CA SER A 165 -9.21 -22.46 -16.44
C SER A 165 -8.73 -23.39 -17.57
N ASN A 166 -8.41 -24.63 -17.22
CA ASN A 166 -8.12 -25.72 -18.17
C ASN A 166 -9.41 -26.36 -18.73
N ALA A 167 -10.56 -25.89 -18.28
CA ALA A 167 -11.88 -26.25 -18.79
C ALA A 167 -12.63 -25.00 -19.27
N THR A 168 -13.68 -25.20 -20.06
CA THR A 168 -14.54 -24.10 -20.52
C THR A 168 -15.19 -23.39 -19.34
N ILE A 169 -15.11 -22.05 -19.31
CA ILE A 169 -15.77 -21.20 -18.33
C ILE A 169 -17.19 -20.90 -18.84
N ALA A 170 -18.07 -21.91 -18.75
CA ALA A 170 -19.42 -21.81 -19.30
C ALA A 170 -20.27 -20.78 -18.54
N ALA A 171 -21.00 -19.95 -19.29
CA ALA A 171 -21.95 -19.00 -18.73
C ALA A 171 -23.05 -19.74 -17.93
N GLY A 172 -23.24 -19.38 -16.66
CA GLY A 172 -24.34 -19.88 -15.83
C GLY A 172 -24.04 -21.15 -15.03
N ASP A 173 -22.81 -21.65 -15.04
CA ASP A 173 -22.37 -22.74 -14.16
C ASP A 173 -21.92 -22.19 -12.80
N PHE A 174 -22.87 -21.84 -11.94
CA PHE A 174 -22.60 -21.20 -10.64
C PHE A 174 -22.02 -22.14 -9.56
N SER A 175 -21.46 -23.29 -9.95
CA SER A 175 -20.81 -24.22 -9.01
C SER A 175 -19.54 -23.58 -8.42
N SER A 176 -19.48 -23.55 -7.08
CA SER A 176 -18.30 -23.10 -6.32
C SER A 176 -17.06 -23.99 -6.52
N GLU A 177 -17.23 -25.19 -7.11
CA GLU A 177 -16.14 -26.15 -7.34
C GLU A 177 -15.24 -25.78 -8.51
N LYS A 178 -15.68 -24.91 -9.42
CA LYS A 178 -14.89 -24.54 -10.61
C LYS A 178 -14.11 -23.26 -10.41
N ILE A 179 -14.74 -22.15 -10.00
CA ILE A 179 -14.03 -20.90 -9.74
C ILE A 179 -14.57 -20.20 -8.47
N PRO A 180 -13.67 -19.92 -7.49
CA PRO A 180 -14.03 -19.48 -6.14
C PRO A 180 -14.67 -18.08 -6.02
N ILE A 181 -15.53 -17.96 -4.99
CA ILE A 181 -16.17 -16.72 -4.53
C ILE A 181 -15.31 -16.11 -3.42
N TYR A 182 -15.18 -14.78 -3.40
CA TYR A 182 -14.54 -14.03 -2.33
C TYR A 182 -15.57 -13.11 -1.66
N GLY A 183 -15.72 -13.23 -0.34
CA GLY A 183 -16.60 -12.37 0.46
C GLY A 183 -15.83 -11.65 1.56
N PHE A 184 -16.14 -10.38 1.79
CA PHE A 184 -15.53 -9.58 2.84
C PHE A 184 -16.53 -8.60 3.44
N TYR A 185 -16.35 -8.24 4.70
CA TYR A 185 -17.16 -7.24 5.39
C TYR A 185 -16.30 -6.38 6.32
N SER A 186 -16.77 -5.17 6.61
CA SER A 186 -16.11 -4.25 7.53
C SER A 186 -16.20 -4.74 8.97
N ASN A 187 -15.16 -4.51 9.77
CA ASN A 187 -15.20 -4.78 11.20
C ASN A 187 -16.01 -3.75 12.01
N ALA A 188 -16.33 -2.60 11.42
CA ALA A 188 -17.19 -1.60 12.03
C ALA A 188 -18.68 -1.97 11.86
N ASN A 189 -19.45 -1.70 12.92
CA ASN A 189 -20.88 -1.93 12.94
C ASN A 189 -21.65 -0.62 12.96
N ALA A 190 -22.84 -0.62 12.38
CA ALA A 190 -23.82 0.42 12.61
C ALA A 190 -24.21 0.38 14.09
N THR A 191 -24.09 1.51 14.80
CA THR A 191 -24.35 1.56 16.24
C THR A 191 -25.77 2.02 16.56
N THR A 192 -26.42 2.72 15.63
CA THR A 192 -27.81 3.18 15.75
C THR A 192 -28.74 2.49 14.75
N GLU A 193 -29.99 2.22 15.17
CA GLU A 193 -31.06 1.68 14.33
C GLU A 193 -30.68 0.44 13.48
N GLN A 194 -29.88 -0.47 14.05
CA GLN A 194 -29.33 -1.68 13.40
C GLN A 194 -30.34 -2.48 12.57
N ALA A 195 -31.52 -2.78 13.11
CA ALA A 195 -32.56 -3.52 12.37
C ALA A 195 -33.12 -2.74 11.16
N ARG A 196 -33.15 -1.40 11.22
CA ARG A 196 -33.51 -0.55 10.07
C ARG A 196 -32.36 -0.49 9.08
N PHE A 197 -31.12 -0.38 9.56
CA PHE A 197 -29.92 -0.42 8.73
C PHE A 197 -29.83 -1.72 7.91
N ASN A 198 -29.96 -2.88 8.55
CA ASN A 198 -29.89 -4.18 7.87
C ASN A 198 -31.00 -4.33 6.81
N ARG A 199 -32.22 -3.89 7.11
CA ARG A 199 -33.33 -3.88 6.14
C ARG A 199 -33.06 -2.94 4.97
N LEU A 200 -32.48 -1.76 5.23
CA LEU A 200 -32.11 -0.80 4.20
C LEU A 200 -31.03 -1.37 3.28
N VAL A 201 -29.98 -1.95 3.84
CA VAL A 201 -28.89 -2.59 3.08
C VAL A 201 -29.44 -3.72 2.20
N ALA A 202 -30.25 -4.62 2.77
CA ALA A 202 -30.86 -5.72 2.01
C ALA A 202 -31.75 -5.19 0.87
N ALA A 203 -32.58 -4.18 1.13
CA ALA A 203 -33.43 -3.57 0.11
C ALA A 203 -32.61 -2.88 -0.99
N LEU A 204 -31.57 -2.13 -0.61
CA LEU A 204 -30.71 -1.40 -1.53
C LEU A 204 -29.91 -2.35 -2.43
N VAL A 205 -29.23 -3.34 -1.85
CA VAL A 205 -28.47 -4.34 -2.61
C VAL A 205 -29.38 -5.12 -3.55
N ASN A 206 -30.57 -5.52 -3.09
CA ASN A 206 -31.53 -6.26 -3.91
C ASN A 206 -32.08 -5.41 -5.07
N ALA A 207 -32.46 -4.15 -4.82
CA ALA A 207 -32.91 -3.22 -5.85
C ALA A 207 -31.81 -2.93 -6.88
N THR A 208 -30.56 -2.78 -6.42
CA THR A 208 -29.38 -2.60 -7.28
C THR A 208 -29.16 -3.84 -8.16
N ALA A 209 -29.29 -5.03 -7.59
CA ALA A 209 -29.17 -6.29 -8.33
C ALA A 209 -30.29 -6.49 -9.37
N ASP A 210 -31.53 -6.15 -9.03
CA ASP A 210 -32.65 -6.17 -9.98
C ASP A 210 -32.41 -5.22 -11.15
N TYR A 211 -31.93 -4.00 -10.87
CA TYR A 211 -31.58 -3.04 -11.91
C TYR A 211 -30.43 -3.56 -12.79
N ALA A 212 -29.35 -4.05 -12.18
CA ALA A 212 -28.21 -4.62 -12.88
C ALA A 212 -28.62 -5.76 -13.84
N ALA A 213 -29.60 -6.58 -13.44
CA ALA A 213 -30.06 -7.70 -14.26
C ALA A 213 -31.03 -7.31 -15.38
N ARG A 214 -31.96 -6.38 -15.13
CA ARG A 214 -33.13 -6.13 -16.00
C ARG A 214 -33.13 -4.79 -16.72
N ASN A 215 -32.54 -3.76 -16.12
CA ASN A 215 -32.70 -2.36 -16.52
C ASN A 215 -31.36 -1.69 -16.88
N SER A 216 -30.25 -2.36 -16.62
CA SER A 216 -28.93 -1.88 -16.98
C SER A 216 -28.67 -1.99 -18.49
N THR A 217 -27.65 -1.28 -18.94
CA THR A 217 -27.13 -1.36 -20.31
C THR A 217 -26.49 -2.73 -20.58
N ARG A 218 -25.88 -2.90 -21.75
CA ARG A 218 -25.15 -4.13 -22.12
C ARG A 218 -24.13 -4.62 -21.07
N ARG A 219 -23.63 -3.74 -20.20
CA ARG A 219 -22.62 -4.04 -19.16
C ARG A 219 -23.15 -4.80 -17.94
N ARG A 220 -24.47 -5.00 -17.81
CA ARG A 220 -25.10 -5.71 -16.67
C ARG A 220 -24.67 -5.19 -15.29
N TYR A 221 -24.50 -3.88 -15.18
CA TYR A 221 -24.01 -3.16 -14.00
C TYR A 221 -25.04 -2.15 -13.50
N ALA A 222 -25.14 -1.99 -12.18
CA ALA A 222 -25.86 -0.89 -11.57
C ALA A 222 -25.20 -0.40 -10.28
N SER A 223 -25.36 0.89 -10.02
CA SER A 223 -25.01 1.57 -8.77
C SER A 223 -26.28 2.02 -8.05
N GLY A 224 -26.24 2.08 -6.72
CA GLY A 224 -27.36 2.48 -5.89
C GLY A 224 -26.94 3.35 -4.70
N GLU A 225 -27.86 4.19 -4.25
CA GLU A 225 -27.75 4.89 -2.98
C GLU A 225 -29.07 4.85 -2.20
N ALA A 226 -28.97 4.92 -0.87
CA ALA A 226 -30.10 5.08 0.03
C ALA A 226 -29.78 6.04 1.17
N ASP A 227 -30.76 6.88 1.52
CA ASP A 227 -30.65 7.76 2.69
C ASP A 227 -30.93 6.95 3.98
N PHE A 228 -30.17 7.21 5.05
CA PHE A 228 -30.36 6.50 6.32
C PHE A 228 -30.54 7.43 7.53
N ASN A 229 -29.45 7.90 8.16
CA ASN A 229 -29.53 8.70 9.39
C ASN A 229 -28.32 9.65 9.58
N ALA A 230 -28.22 10.32 10.73
CA ALA A 230 -27.13 11.26 10.98
C ALA A 230 -25.75 10.60 11.14
N GLU A 231 -25.70 9.33 11.60
CA GLU A 231 -24.45 8.56 11.74
C GLU A 231 -23.91 8.14 10.37
N PHE A 232 -24.79 7.61 9.51
CA PHE A 232 -24.48 7.31 8.11
C PHE A 232 -25.53 7.98 7.22
N PRO A 233 -25.26 9.21 6.73
CA PRO A 233 -26.22 9.93 5.88
C PRO A 233 -26.67 9.13 4.67
N LYS A 234 -25.76 8.33 4.10
CA LYS A 234 -26.00 7.51 2.93
C LYS A 234 -25.37 6.13 3.02
N VAL A 235 -26.00 5.18 2.35
CA VAL A 235 -25.45 3.86 2.03
C VAL A 235 -25.37 3.74 0.51
N TYR A 236 -24.24 3.29 0.00
CA TYR A 236 -23.97 3.12 -1.43
C TYR A 236 -23.84 1.63 -1.76
N SER A 237 -24.21 1.25 -2.97
CA SER A 237 -24.10 -0.12 -3.47
C SER A 237 -23.73 -0.18 -4.96
N TRP A 238 -23.17 -1.30 -5.40
CA TRP A 238 -23.22 -1.69 -6.80
C TRP A 238 -23.41 -3.21 -6.95
N ALA A 239 -23.95 -3.62 -8.09
CA ALA A 239 -24.08 -5.01 -8.49
C ALA A 239 -23.74 -5.16 -9.98
N GLN A 240 -23.10 -6.27 -10.35
CA GLN A 240 -22.74 -6.56 -11.73
C GLN A 240 -22.81 -8.05 -12.07
N CYS A 241 -23.12 -8.35 -13.32
CA CYS A 241 -22.96 -9.69 -13.91
C CYS A 241 -22.05 -9.64 -15.14
N THR A 242 -21.56 -10.80 -15.57
CA THR A 242 -20.94 -10.93 -16.90
C THR A 242 -21.98 -10.69 -18.00
N PRO A 243 -21.65 -9.92 -19.07
CA PRO A 243 -22.58 -9.58 -20.16
C PRO A 243 -23.18 -10.75 -20.95
N ASP A 244 -22.52 -11.90 -20.96
CA ASP A 244 -22.94 -13.14 -21.62
C ASP A 244 -24.12 -13.86 -20.95
N LEU A 245 -24.44 -13.53 -19.69
CA LEU A 245 -25.60 -14.10 -19.00
C LEU A 245 -26.92 -13.51 -19.51
N THR A 246 -28.00 -14.30 -19.53
CA THR A 246 -29.35 -13.74 -19.72
C THR A 246 -29.78 -12.89 -18.52
N PRO A 247 -30.76 -11.95 -18.65
CA PRO A 247 -31.29 -11.20 -17.51
C PRO A 247 -31.75 -12.10 -16.36
N ALA A 248 -32.40 -13.23 -16.69
CA ALA A 248 -32.85 -14.20 -15.70
C ALA A 248 -31.67 -14.90 -15.00
N SER A 249 -30.67 -15.36 -15.75
CA SER A 249 -29.47 -16.01 -15.20
C SER A 249 -28.64 -15.04 -14.34
N CYS A 250 -28.47 -13.80 -14.78
CA CYS A 250 -27.80 -12.74 -14.01
C CYS A 250 -28.53 -12.49 -12.69
N ARG A 251 -29.86 -12.35 -12.73
CA ARG A 251 -30.64 -12.14 -11.52
C ARG A 251 -30.56 -13.33 -10.56
N SER A 252 -30.60 -14.55 -11.09
CA SER A 252 -30.45 -15.79 -10.32
C SER A 252 -29.09 -15.85 -9.62
N CYS A 253 -28.01 -15.53 -10.33
CA CYS A 253 -26.66 -15.47 -9.77
C CYS A 253 -26.58 -14.47 -8.61
N LEU A 254 -27.02 -13.23 -8.85
CA LEU A 254 -27.02 -12.19 -7.81
C LEU A 254 -27.91 -12.57 -6.62
N ALA A 255 -29.08 -13.17 -6.86
CA ALA A 255 -29.97 -13.63 -5.79
C ALA A 255 -29.30 -14.70 -4.90
N GLN A 256 -28.57 -15.63 -5.51
CA GLN A 256 -27.87 -16.69 -4.80
C GLN A 256 -26.78 -16.12 -3.88
N ILE A 257 -25.90 -15.26 -4.42
CA ILE A 257 -24.83 -14.67 -3.59
C ILE A 257 -25.38 -13.70 -2.54
N ILE A 258 -26.45 -12.96 -2.83
CA ILE A 258 -27.11 -12.10 -1.83
C ILE A 258 -27.72 -12.96 -0.72
N GLY A 259 -28.51 -13.97 -1.07
CA GLY A 259 -29.17 -14.86 -0.10
C GLY A 259 -28.18 -15.59 0.81
N THR A 260 -27.04 -16.01 0.26
CA THR A 260 -25.98 -16.68 1.02
C THR A 260 -25.21 -15.72 1.93
N TYR A 261 -24.86 -14.51 1.44
CA TYR A 261 -23.88 -13.67 2.12
C TYR A 261 -24.44 -12.49 2.92
N ILE A 262 -25.62 -11.98 2.58
CA ILE A 262 -26.15 -10.76 3.21
C ILE A 262 -26.33 -10.92 4.72
N GLY A 263 -26.68 -12.13 5.19
CA GLY A 263 -26.79 -12.44 6.62
C GLY A 263 -25.45 -12.42 7.35
N PHE A 264 -24.34 -12.77 6.70
CA PHE A 264 -23.00 -12.64 7.31
C PHE A 264 -22.57 -11.18 7.47
N PHE A 265 -23.25 -10.25 6.79
CA PHE A 265 -22.96 -8.82 6.85
C PHE A 265 -23.86 -8.08 7.85
N GLU A 266 -24.54 -8.80 8.74
CA GLU A 266 -25.41 -8.20 9.75
C GLU A 266 -24.70 -7.11 10.55
N ASN A 267 -25.34 -5.94 10.63
CA ASN A 267 -24.88 -4.73 11.28
C ASN A 267 -23.59 -4.12 10.70
N ARG A 268 -22.98 -4.69 9.66
CA ARG A 268 -21.69 -4.21 9.13
C ARG A 268 -21.88 -2.96 8.28
N VAL A 269 -21.03 -1.95 8.43
CA VAL A 269 -21.15 -0.69 7.67
C VAL A 269 -20.68 -0.78 6.22
N GLY A 270 -20.15 -1.93 5.81
CA GLY A 270 -19.82 -2.25 4.43
C GLY A 270 -19.49 -3.73 4.23
N GLY A 271 -19.62 -4.19 3.00
CA GLY A 271 -19.29 -5.56 2.61
C GLY A 271 -19.41 -5.79 1.12
N PHE A 272 -18.75 -6.84 0.64
CA PHE A 272 -18.78 -7.22 -0.76
C PHE A 272 -18.68 -8.71 -0.97
N VAL A 273 -19.18 -9.14 -2.12
CA VAL A 273 -18.96 -10.48 -2.68
C VAL A 273 -18.48 -10.32 -4.12
N ARG A 274 -17.38 -10.98 -4.44
CA ARG A 274 -16.81 -11.09 -5.76
C ARG A 274 -16.91 -12.54 -6.22
N ALA A 275 -17.62 -12.79 -7.32
CA ALA A 275 -17.63 -14.08 -7.99
C ALA A 275 -17.47 -13.86 -9.50
N VAL A 276 -17.06 -14.90 -10.22
CA VAL A 276 -16.72 -14.79 -11.66
C VAL A 276 -17.87 -14.23 -12.48
N TRP A 277 -19.08 -14.73 -12.23
CA TRP A 277 -20.26 -14.39 -13.02
C TRP A 277 -21.07 -13.23 -12.47
N CYS A 278 -21.04 -13.00 -11.16
CA CYS A 278 -21.77 -11.90 -10.55
C CYS A 278 -21.12 -11.43 -9.25
N SER A 279 -21.24 -10.15 -8.96
CA SER A 279 -20.62 -9.51 -7.80
C SER A 279 -21.52 -8.41 -7.26
N PHE A 280 -21.44 -8.14 -5.95
CA PHE A 280 -22.05 -6.96 -5.34
C PHE A 280 -21.17 -6.37 -4.25
N GLN A 281 -21.40 -5.10 -3.94
CA GLN A 281 -20.77 -4.41 -2.81
C GLN A 281 -21.73 -3.37 -2.25
N TYR A 282 -21.61 -3.10 -0.95
CA TYR A 282 -22.18 -1.92 -0.33
C TYR A 282 -21.21 -1.31 0.68
N SER A 283 -21.37 -0.01 0.94
CA SER A 283 -20.63 0.71 1.98
C SER A 283 -21.36 1.99 2.36
N THR A 284 -21.21 2.41 3.61
CA THR A 284 -21.59 3.75 4.09
C THR A 284 -20.64 4.86 3.63
N THR A 285 -19.42 4.51 3.19
CA THR A 285 -18.46 5.43 2.59
C THR A 285 -18.63 5.46 1.07
N PRO A 286 -18.57 6.63 0.38
CA PRO A 286 -18.66 6.68 -1.07
C PRO A 286 -17.44 6.04 -1.76
N PHE A 287 -17.68 5.22 -2.79
CA PHE A 287 -16.65 4.45 -3.51
C PHE A 287 -16.93 4.32 -5.02
N LEU A 288 -17.88 5.10 -5.52
CA LEU A 288 -18.33 5.09 -6.91
C LEU A 288 -18.17 6.50 -7.49
N ASP A 289 -17.59 6.59 -8.69
CA ASP A 289 -17.35 7.86 -9.39
C ASP A 289 -18.43 8.16 -10.45
N GLY A 290 -19.39 7.25 -10.64
CA GLY A 290 -20.47 7.34 -11.65
C GLY A 290 -21.83 7.78 -11.10
N PRO A 291 -22.84 7.98 -11.98
CA PRO A 291 -24.20 8.29 -11.55
C PRO A 291 -24.81 7.14 -10.74
N MET A 292 -25.62 7.45 -9.74
CA MET A 292 -26.39 6.46 -8.98
C MET A 292 -27.68 6.11 -9.74
N LEU A 293 -27.78 4.86 -10.19
CA LEU A 293 -28.91 4.39 -11.02
C LEU A 293 -30.14 4.04 -10.18
N VAL A 294 -29.91 3.55 -8.96
CA VAL A 294 -30.96 3.20 -7.99
C VAL A 294 -30.92 4.19 -6.83
N ARG A 295 -32.09 4.71 -6.43
CA ARG A 295 -32.23 5.60 -5.28
C ARG A 295 -33.38 5.13 -4.40
N LEU A 296 -33.09 4.79 -3.15
CA LEU A 296 -34.11 4.49 -2.16
C LEU A 296 -34.21 5.65 -1.17
N GLN A 297 -35.40 6.22 -1.01
CA GLN A 297 -35.64 7.19 0.06
C GLN A 297 -35.72 6.45 1.39
N GLY A 298 -34.96 6.92 2.38
CA GLY A 298 -35.10 6.46 3.76
C GLY A 298 -36.52 6.79 4.22
N THR A 299 -37.29 5.78 4.65
CA THR A 299 -38.58 6.00 5.30
C THR A 299 -38.32 6.66 6.65
N SER A 300 -38.15 7.97 6.64
CA SER A 300 -38.19 8.82 7.82
C SER A 300 -39.59 9.40 7.88
N GLY A 301 -40.36 9.03 8.91
CA GLY A 301 -41.63 9.66 9.22
C GLY A 301 -41.41 11.12 9.61
N ALA A 302 -41.35 12.00 8.62
CA ALA A 302 -41.49 13.44 8.81
C ALA A 302 -42.02 14.04 7.49
N SER A 303 -43.20 14.65 7.59
CA SER A 303 -43.90 15.32 6.50
C SER A 303 -43.07 16.46 5.91
N PRO A 304 -43.06 16.71 4.58
CA PRO A 304 -42.34 17.85 4.02
C PRO A 304 -43.09 19.16 4.29
N ALA A 305 -42.43 20.12 4.92
CA ALA A 305 -42.87 21.52 4.97
C ALA A 305 -42.67 22.19 3.59
N PRO A 306 -43.51 23.19 3.22
CA PRO A 306 -43.62 23.67 1.84
C PRO A 306 -42.49 24.64 1.42
N SER A 307 -42.08 24.55 0.16
CA SER A 307 -41.13 25.46 -0.50
C SER A 307 -41.67 26.88 -0.66
N PRO A 308 -40.84 27.94 -0.51
CA PRO A 308 -41.18 29.28 -0.98
C PRO A 308 -41.04 29.39 -2.50
N ALA A 309 -41.96 30.13 -3.11
CA ALA A 309 -42.13 30.31 -4.54
C ALA A 309 -40.96 31.03 -5.23
N ALA A 310 -40.71 30.64 -6.48
CA ALA A 310 -39.79 31.29 -7.40
C ALA A 310 -40.32 32.67 -7.84
N VAL A 311 -39.47 33.69 -7.76
CA VAL A 311 -39.70 35.00 -8.37
C VAL A 311 -38.93 35.06 -9.68
N VAL A 312 -39.66 35.24 -10.78
CA VAL A 312 -39.15 35.49 -12.12
C VAL A 312 -38.99 36.99 -12.33
N PRO A 313 -37.88 37.50 -12.90
CA PRO A 313 -37.89 38.80 -13.57
C PRO A 313 -37.90 38.67 -15.09
N ALA A 314 -38.65 39.59 -15.68
CA ALA A 314 -39.02 39.68 -17.07
C ALA A 314 -37.87 40.08 -18.02
N VAL A 315 -37.99 39.57 -19.25
CA VAL A 315 -37.25 39.97 -20.45
C VAL A 315 -37.71 41.36 -20.89
N ASN A 316 -36.75 42.25 -21.19
CA ASN A 316 -36.99 43.39 -22.08
C ASN A 316 -35.82 43.52 -23.07
N GLN A 317 -36.18 43.49 -24.35
CA GLN A 317 -35.32 43.66 -25.52
C GLN A 317 -35.23 45.15 -25.89
N THR A 318 -34.05 45.64 -26.28
CA THR A 318 -33.76 46.32 -27.58
C THR A 318 -32.29 46.81 -27.69
N PRO A 319 -31.74 46.99 -28.92
CA PRO A 319 -30.30 46.99 -29.29
C PRO A 319 -29.74 48.45 -29.41
N PRO A 320 -28.57 48.81 -30.04
CA PRO A 320 -27.60 48.08 -30.90
C PRO A 320 -26.10 48.43 -30.71
N ALA A 321 -25.21 47.74 -31.46
CA ALA A 321 -24.19 48.34 -32.36
C ALA A 321 -23.08 47.34 -32.74
N ALA A 322 -22.83 47.22 -34.04
CA ALA A 322 -21.77 46.40 -34.63
C ALA A 322 -20.46 47.18 -34.75
N THR A 323 -19.31 46.50 -34.54
CA THR A 323 -17.99 46.86 -35.11
C THR A 323 -17.08 45.62 -35.19
N PRO A 324 -16.06 45.60 -36.08
CA PRO A 324 -15.71 44.45 -36.91
C PRO A 324 -14.58 43.56 -36.37
N THR A 325 -14.44 42.42 -37.04
CA THR A 325 -13.50 41.31 -36.85
C THR A 325 -12.04 41.68 -37.11
N LEU A 326 -11.12 41.07 -36.34
CA LEU A 326 -9.69 41.02 -36.62
C LEU A 326 -9.20 39.57 -36.59
N GLU A 327 -9.47 38.84 -37.67
CA GLU A 327 -8.78 37.59 -38.00
C GLU A 327 -7.52 37.94 -38.78
N GLY A 328 -6.36 37.89 -38.12
CA GLY A 328 -5.08 38.15 -38.79
C GLY A 328 -3.82 37.84 -37.99
N ALA A 329 -3.91 37.81 -36.65
CA ALA A 329 -2.71 37.64 -35.81
C ALA A 329 -2.33 36.18 -35.50
N ILE A 330 -3.26 35.23 -35.66
CA ILE A 330 -3.06 33.85 -35.15
C ILE A 330 -2.18 33.01 -36.10
N ASN A 331 -2.29 33.20 -37.41
CA ASN A 331 -1.58 32.36 -38.39
C ASN A 331 -0.07 32.65 -38.48
N VAL A 332 0.38 33.86 -38.12
CA VAL A 332 1.80 34.23 -38.15
C VAL A 332 2.57 33.65 -36.94
N VAL A 333 1.91 33.58 -35.77
CA VAL A 333 2.52 33.02 -34.55
C VAL A 333 2.67 31.51 -34.65
N VAL A 334 1.67 30.80 -35.19
CA VAL A 334 1.71 29.34 -35.36
C VAL A 334 2.80 28.93 -36.38
N GLY A 335 2.96 29.71 -37.46
CA GLY A 335 4.02 29.49 -38.46
C GLY A 335 5.43 29.69 -37.89
N LEU A 336 5.66 30.73 -37.09
CA LEU A 336 6.95 31.00 -36.45
C LEU A 336 7.31 29.98 -35.36
N CYS A 337 6.32 29.46 -34.63
CA CYS A 337 6.51 28.39 -33.65
C CYS A 337 6.87 27.05 -34.30
N PHE A 338 6.29 26.72 -35.46
CA PHE A 338 6.62 25.50 -36.21
C PHE A 338 8.02 25.57 -36.82
N TRP A 339 8.44 26.74 -37.30
CA TRP A 339 9.77 26.93 -37.89
C TRP A 339 10.91 26.88 -36.85
N ARG A 340 10.68 27.39 -35.63
CA ARG A 340 11.66 27.29 -34.52
C ARG A 340 11.77 25.88 -33.93
N ARG A 341 10.77 25.00 -34.09
CA ARG A 341 10.82 23.61 -33.60
C ARG A 341 11.63 22.65 -34.47
N ARG A 342 11.92 23.01 -35.73
CA ARG A 342 12.68 22.15 -36.66
C ARG A 342 14.20 22.39 -36.70
N ARG A 343 14.72 23.34 -35.92
CA ARG A 343 16.17 23.60 -35.81
C ARG A 343 16.59 23.83 -34.36
N ARG A 344 16.80 22.75 -33.61
CA ARG A 344 17.78 22.76 -32.52
C ARG A 344 18.69 21.53 -32.61
N PRO A 345 20.01 21.71 -32.56
CA PRO A 345 20.96 20.61 -32.51
C PRO A 345 20.91 19.93 -31.14
N VAL A 346 21.24 18.64 -31.15
CA VAL A 346 21.41 17.80 -29.97
C VAL A 346 22.47 18.42 -29.06
N THR A 347 22.06 18.81 -27.86
CA THR A 347 22.93 18.97 -26.69
C THR A 347 22.20 18.32 -25.52
N GLU A 348 22.88 17.33 -24.93
CA GLU A 348 22.37 16.36 -23.98
C GLU A 348 21.99 16.93 -22.61
N ALA A 349 21.07 16.19 -21.97
CA ALA A 349 21.01 15.92 -20.54
C ALA A 349 21.38 17.05 -19.57
N LYS A 350 20.46 17.98 -19.32
CA LYS A 350 20.50 18.83 -18.09
C LYS A 350 19.16 19.40 -17.62
N ARG A 351 18.02 18.86 -18.08
CA ARG A 351 16.69 19.46 -17.86
C ARG A 351 15.69 18.67 -17.01
N THR A 352 16.09 17.57 -16.37
CA THR A 352 15.14 16.69 -15.65
C THR A 352 15.25 16.72 -14.12
N TYR A 353 15.98 17.67 -13.53
CA TYR A 353 16.18 17.72 -12.06
C TYR A 353 15.35 18.79 -11.32
N ALA A 354 14.64 19.67 -12.02
CA ALA A 354 14.06 20.88 -11.40
C ALA A 354 12.60 20.77 -10.92
N ASN A 355 11.97 19.58 -10.96
CA ASN A 355 10.57 19.42 -10.51
C ASN A 355 10.41 18.84 -9.10
N TYR A 356 11.51 18.72 -8.34
CA TYR A 356 11.46 18.34 -6.92
C TYR A 356 11.49 19.60 -6.07
N SER A 357 10.41 19.86 -5.33
CA SER A 357 10.34 20.96 -4.38
C SER A 357 11.22 20.63 -3.17
N THR A 358 12.46 21.08 -3.20
CA THR A 358 13.37 21.06 -2.05
C THR A 358 14.11 22.39 -1.96
N GLU A 359 14.41 22.81 -0.72
CA GLU A 359 15.19 24.02 -0.43
C GLU A 359 16.59 23.92 -1.04
N ALA A 360 17.26 25.05 -1.28
CA ALA A 360 18.52 25.09 -2.06
C ALA A 360 19.65 24.21 -1.49
N GLU A 361 19.67 23.96 -0.18
CA GLU A 361 20.65 23.09 0.50
C GLU A 361 20.46 21.59 0.22
N ASP A 362 19.21 21.15 0.00
CA ASP A 362 18.87 19.75 -0.30
C ASP A 362 19.29 19.35 -1.74
N ILE A 363 19.46 20.33 -2.65
CA ILE A 363 19.88 20.11 -4.04
C ILE A 363 21.41 19.88 -4.15
N GLU A 364 22.22 20.60 -3.36
CA GLU A 364 23.69 20.43 -3.35
C GLU A 364 24.11 19.07 -2.76
N ASN A 365 23.42 18.59 -1.71
CA ASN A 365 23.66 17.26 -1.14
C ASN A 365 23.33 16.14 -2.13
N LEU A 366 22.26 16.31 -2.94
CA LEU A 366 21.85 15.31 -3.91
C LEU A 366 22.87 15.17 -5.06
N ASP A 367 23.47 16.27 -5.52
CA ASP A 367 24.46 16.28 -6.60
C ASP A 367 25.74 15.54 -6.20
N SER A 368 26.10 15.57 -4.91
CA SER A 368 27.26 14.84 -4.37
C SER A 368 27.06 13.32 -4.25
N MET A 369 25.80 12.86 -4.29
CA MET A 369 25.41 11.47 -4.09
C MET A 369 25.06 10.73 -5.39
N LEU A 370 25.11 11.44 -6.53
CA LEU A 370 24.92 10.82 -7.84
C LEU A 370 26.14 9.97 -8.20
N ILE A 371 25.89 8.69 -8.45
CA ILE A 371 26.90 7.75 -8.94
C ILE A 371 26.57 7.40 -10.39
N ASP A 372 27.56 7.51 -11.26
CA ASP A 372 27.42 7.19 -12.68
C ASP A 372 27.07 5.70 -12.89
N ILE A 373 26.16 5.42 -13.81
CA ILE A 373 25.72 4.05 -14.10
C ILE A 373 26.87 3.14 -14.55
N SER A 374 27.88 3.70 -15.22
CA SER A 374 29.06 2.96 -15.67
C SER A 374 29.89 2.43 -14.50
N ILE A 375 30.02 3.21 -13.42
CA ILE A 375 30.69 2.80 -12.19
C ILE A 375 29.90 1.64 -11.56
N LEU A 376 28.57 1.77 -11.45
CA LEU A 376 27.73 0.73 -10.86
C LEU A 376 27.68 -0.55 -11.68
N ARG A 377 27.67 -0.46 -13.02
CA ARG A 377 27.81 -1.62 -13.90
C ARG A 377 29.16 -2.30 -13.70
N SER A 378 30.25 -1.55 -13.68
CA SER A 378 31.59 -2.13 -13.41
C SER A 378 31.64 -2.79 -12.04
N ALA A 379 31.12 -2.12 -11.00
CA ALA A 379 31.13 -2.60 -9.63
C ALA A 379 30.34 -3.89 -9.44
N THR A 380 29.22 -4.06 -10.17
CA THR A 380 28.29 -5.19 -10.03
C THR A 380 28.48 -6.27 -11.10
N GLY A 381 29.46 -6.14 -11.99
CA GLY A 381 29.64 -7.06 -13.13
C GLY A 381 28.46 -7.00 -14.11
N ASP A 382 27.98 -5.79 -14.39
CA ASP A 382 26.77 -5.48 -15.17
C ASP A 382 25.50 -6.14 -14.59
N PHE A 383 25.33 -6.02 -13.26
CA PHE A 383 24.23 -6.64 -12.53
C PHE A 383 24.16 -8.16 -12.74
N ALA A 384 25.32 -8.82 -12.75
CA ALA A 384 25.41 -10.27 -12.91
C ALA A 384 24.62 -11.02 -11.84
N GLU A 385 23.94 -12.10 -12.23
CA GLU A 385 23.18 -12.95 -11.29
C GLU A 385 24.07 -13.54 -10.18
N SER A 386 25.36 -13.76 -10.42
CA SER A 386 26.32 -14.21 -9.39
C SER A 386 26.52 -13.19 -8.27
N ASN A 387 26.25 -11.92 -8.54
CA ASN A 387 26.36 -10.83 -7.57
C ASN A 387 25.01 -10.50 -6.92
N LYS A 388 23.93 -11.18 -7.28
CA LYS A 388 22.59 -10.94 -6.73
C LYS A 388 22.52 -11.40 -5.27
N LEU A 389 22.17 -10.48 -4.39
CA LEU A 389 21.99 -10.72 -2.96
C LEU A 389 20.57 -11.23 -2.65
N GLY A 390 19.58 -10.75 -3.41
CA GLY A 390 18.18 -11.13 -3.27
C GLY A 390 17.29 -10.34 -4.22
N GLU A 391 16.02 -10.73 -4.31
CA GLU A 391 14.99 -10.03 -5.07
C GLU A 391 13.65 -10.12 -4.32
N GLY A 392 12.97 -8.99 -4.20
CA GLY A 392 11.64 -8.91 -3.59
C GLY A 392 10.72 -7.99 -4.38
N GLY A 393 9.54 -7.66 -3.82
CA GLY A 393 8.56 -6.79 -4.47
C GLY A 393 9.06 -5.38 -4.82
N PHE A 394 10.22 -5.01 -4.30
CA PHE A 394 10.85 -3.70 -4.44
C PHE A 394 12.05 -3.69 -5.41
N GLY A 395 12.32 -4.82 -6.07
CA GLY A 395 13.42 -4.97 -7.04
C GLY A 395 14.56 -5.87 -6.56
N ALA A 396 15.54 -6.07 -7.43
CA ALA A 396 16.71 -6.91 -7.18
C ALA A 396 17.83 -6.11 -6.52
N VAL A 397 18.54 -6.74 -5.58
CA VAL A 397 19.69 -6.16 -4.89
C VAL A 397 20.96 -6.90 -5.30
N TYR A 398 22.00 -6.16 -5.68
CA TYR A 398 23.28 -6.70 -6.14
C TYR A 398 24.41 -6.24 -5.24
N LYS A 399 25.36 -7.13 -4.94
CA LYS A 399 26.64 -6.78 -4.35
C LYS A 399 27.50 -6.12 -5.42
N GLY A 400 28.20 -5.06 -5.05
CA GLY A 400 29.22 -4.45 -5.89
C GLY A 400 30.43 -4.01 -5.07
N VAL A 401 31.53 -3.74 -5.77
CA VAL A 401 32.74 -3.15 -5.19
C VAL A 401 33.10 -1.92 -6.01
N LEU A 402 33.10 -0.75 -5.37
CA LEU A 402 33.49 0.51 -5.99
C LEU A 402 35.01 0.52 -6.30
N PRO A 403 35.49 1.41 -7.19
CA PRO A 403 36.90 1.47 -7.58
C PRO A 403 37.89 1.70 -6.41
N ASP A 404 37.43 2.31 -5.33
CA ASP A 404 38.17 2.53 -4.09
C ASP A 404 38.19 1.32 -3.15
N GLY A 405 37.55 0.21 -3.55
CA GLY A 405 37.41 -1.01 -2.76
C GLY A 405 36.22 -1.02 -1.81
N TYR A 406 35.39 0.04 -1.81
CA TYR A 406 34.23 0.12 -0.92
C TYR A 406 33.12 -0.84 -1.38
N GLU A 407 32.75 -1.79 -0.52
CA GLU A 407 31.68 -2.75 -0.81
C GLU A 407 30.31 -2.11 -0.66
N ILE A 408 29.45 -2.29 -1.67
CA ILE A 408 28.12 -1.68 -1.75
C ILE A 408 27.03 -2.71 -2.06
N ALA A 409 25.80 -2.36 -1.69
CA ALA A 409 24.59 -3.04 -2.11
C ALA A 409 23.76 -2.13 -3.01
N VAL A 410 23.53 -2.54 -4.25
CA VAL A 410 22.82 -1.78 -5.28
C VAL A 410 21.40 -2.34 -5.44
N LYS A 411 20.40 -1.64 -4.93
CA LYS A 411 18.98 -1.96 -5.11
C LYS A 411 18.50 -1.33 -6.42
N ARG A 412 18.19 -2.18 -7.40
CA ARG A 412 17.67 -1.78 -8.71
C ARG A 412 16.14 -1.81 -8.67
N LEU A 413 15.54 -0.61 -8.63
CA LEU A 413 14.09 -0.47 -8.55
C LEU A 413 13.45 -0.88 -9.89
N SER A 414 12.27 -1.50 -9.82
CA SER A 414 11.54 -1.94 -11.01
C SER A 414 11.19 -0.77 -11.94
N LYS A 415 11.38 -0.98 -13.24
CA LYS A 415 11.15 0.04 -14.28
C LYS A 415 9.66 0.33 -14.53
N SER A 416 8.78 -0.60 -14.17
CA SER A 416 7.34 -0.56 -14.49
C SER A 416 6.44 -0.10 -13.35
N SER A 417 6.94 0.07 -12.12
CA SER A 417 6.11 0.43 -10.97
C SER A 417 6.10 1.94 -10.69
N THR A 418 4.90 2.50 -10.48
CA THR A 418 4.71 3.82 -9.84
C THR A 418 5.25 3.81 -8.41
N GLN A 419 5.18 2.66 -7.75
CA GLN A 419 5.74 2.43 -6.42
C GLN A 419 7.24 2.68 -6.37
N GLY A 420 8.03 2.22 -7.35
CA GLY A 420 9.47 2.45 -7.40
C GLY A 420 9.85 3.93 -7.54
N VAL A 421 8.96 4.78 -8.09
CA VAL A 421 9.16 6.24 -8.09
C VAL A 421 8.93 6.82 -6.69
N GLU A 422 7.84 6.43 -6.03
CA GLU A 422 7.53 6.91 -4.67
C GLU A 422 8.53 6.40 -3.64
N GLU A 423 9.01 5.16 -3.76
CA GLU A 423 10.09 4.62 -2.93
C GLU A 423 11.37 5.42 -3.12
N LEU A 424 11.77 5.66 -4.36
CA LEU A 424 12.92 6.50 -4.67
C LEU A 424 12.78 7.89 -4.02
N LYS A 425 11.60 8.52 -4.11
CA LYS A 425 11.34 9.81 -3.47
C LYS A 425 11.42 9.75 -1.95
N ASN A 426 10.83 8.73 -1.33
CA ASN A 426 10.85 8.56 0.13
C ASN A 426 12.28 8.35 0.61
N GLU A 427 13.01 7.42 -0.01
CA GLU A 427 14.40 7.13 0.30
C GLU A 427 15.25 8.39 0.12
N LEU A 428 15.15 9.07 -1.03
CA LEU A 428 15.84 10.33 -1.33
C LEU A 428 15.57 11.44 -0.29
N ALA A 429 14.32 11.56 0.18
CA ALA A 429 13.96 12.54 1.20
C ALA A 429 14.62 12.25 2.57
N LEU A 430 15.03 11.00 2.82
CA LEU A 430 15.62 10.56 4.09
C LEU A 430 17.16 10.56 4.08
N VAL A 431 17.79 10.46 2.91
CA VAL A 431 19.25 10.28 2.70
C VAL A 431 20.12 11.29 3.43
N ALA A 432 19.73 12.56 3.40
CA ALA A 432 20.52 13.63 4.01
C ALA A 432 20.32 13.73 5.53
N LYS A 433 19.24 13.13 6.06
CA LYS A 433 18.68 13.47 7.37
C LYS A 433 18.73 12.33 8.38
N LEU A 434 18.90 11.08 7.93
CA LEU A 434 19.02 9.92 8.80
C LEU A 434 20.46 9.39 8.83
N LYS A 435 21.11 9.47 10.00
CA LYS A 435 22.44 8.89 10.25
C LYS A 435 22.48 8.28 11.64
N HIS A 436 22.48 6.96 11.70
CA HIS A 436 22.51 6.23 12.96
C HIS A 436 23.11 4.83 12.79
N LYS A 437 23.85 4.34 13.79
CA LYS A 437 24.55 3.04 13.74
C LYS A 437 23.64 1.83 13.53
N ASN A 438 22.37 1.95 13.93
CA ASN A 438 21.35 0.92 13.78
C ASN A 438 20.41 1.14 12.58
N LEU A 439 20.77 2.00 11.64
CA LEU A 439 20.11 2.12 10.34
C LEU A 439 21.12 1.79 9.24
N VAL A 440 20.65 1.28 8.10
CA VAL A 440 21.47 1.12 6.90
C VAL A 440 21.68 2.49 6.25
N SER A 441 22.93 2.80 5.92
CA SER A 441 23.32 4.06 5.32
C SER A 441 23.16 4.01 3.81
N LEU A 442 22.41 4.94 3.23
CA LEU A 442 22.44 5.18 1.79
C LEU A 442 23.74 5.93 1.44
N VAL A 443 24.46 5.38 0.48
CA VAL A 443 25.75 5.88 -0.03
C VAL A 443 25.53 6.79 -1.24
N GLY A 444 24.58 6.44 -2.11
CA GLY A 444 24.31 7.23 -3.30
C GLY A 444 23.12 6.73 -4.10
N VAL A 445 22.86 7.40 -5.23
CA VAL A 445 21.77 7.08 -6.15
C VAL A 445 22.22 7.19 -7.60
N CYS A 446 21.57 6.44 -8.49
CA CYS A 446 21.76 6.58 -9.93
C CYS A 446 20.41 6.68 -10.62
N LEU A 447 20.23 7.75 -11.41
CA LEU A 447 18.99 8.07 -12.15
C LEU A 447 19.21 8.17 -13.66
N GLU A 448 20.29 7.57 -14.16
CA GLU A 448 20.70 7.63 -15.56
C GLU A 448 20.05 6.53 -16.41
N GLN A 449 19.91 6.78 -17.71
CA GLN A 449 19.47 5.76 -18.70
C GLN A 449 18.16 5.03 -18.34
N GLN A 450 17.23 5.70 -17.66
CA GLN A 450 15.97 5.12 -17.13
C GLN A 450 16.17 4.04 -16.05
N GLU A 451 17.38 3.89 -15.52
CA GLU A 451 17.64 3.13 -14.30
C GLU A 451 17.32 4.00 -13.08
N ARG A 452 16.80 3.36 -12.03
CA ARG A 452 16.59 3.95 -10.72
C ARG A 452 17.26 3.05 -9.69
N LEU A 453 18.46 3.43 -9.28
CA LEU A 453 19.28 2.62 -8.39
C LEU A 453 19.49 3.36 -7.08
N LEU A 454 19.34 2.63 -5.98
CA LEU A 454 19.71 3.06 -4.64
C LEU A 454 20.95 2.26 -4.22
N VAL A 455 21.99 2.96 -3.76
CA VAL A 455 23.28 2.37 -3.38
C VAL A 455 23.45 2.50 -1.88
N TYR A 456 23.56 1.38 -1.18
CA TYR A 456 23.72 1.29 0.27
C TYR A 456 25.08 0.73 0.64
N GLU A 457 25.46 0.91 1.91
CA GLU A 457 26.57 0.13 2.50
C GLU A 457 26.29 -1.38 2.39
N PHE A 458 27.30 -2.18 2.06
CA PHE A 458 27.16 -3.63 2.08
C PHE A 458 27.17 -4.17 3.51
N VAL A 459 26.12 -4.92 3.88
CA VAL A 459 25.97 -5.51 5.21
C VAL A 459 26.13 -7.05 5.12
N PRO A 460 27.22 -7.63 5.66
CA PRO A 460 27.69 -8.95 5.25
C PRO A 460 26.83 -10.14 5.70
N ASN A 461 26.21 -10.07 6.88
CA ASN A 461 25.39 -11.18 7.41
C ASN A 461 23.94 -11.15 6.90
N ARG A 462 23.63 -10.24 5.96
CA ARG A 462 22.30 -10.10 5.33
C ARG A 462 21.19 -9.92 6.39
N SER A 463 19.97 -10.36 6.10
CA SER A 463 18.80 -10.13 6.93
C SER A 463 18.64 -11.15 8.05
N LEU A 464 18.07 -10.70 9.18
CA LEU A 464 17.87 -11.49 10.40
C LEU A 464 17.03 -12.74 10.18
N ASP A 465 16.02 -12.68 9.31
CA ASP A 465 15.14 -13.81 9.00
C ASP A 465 15.87 -15.01 8.39
N LEU A 466 16.96 -14.77 7.64
CA LEU A 466 17.80 -15.81 7.02
C LEU A 466 18.64 -16.59 8.05
N ILE A 467 18.76 -16.07 9.26
CA ILE A 467 19.51 -16.67 10.36
C ILE A 467 18.54 -17.20 11.43
N LEU A 468 17.58 -16.38 11.85
CA LEU A 468 16.66 -16.67 12.95
C LEU A 468 15.75 -17.88 12.68
N PHE A 469 15.28 -18.03 11.44
CA PHE A 469 14.33 -19.10 11.07
C PHE A 469 14.98 -20.27 10.33
N ASP A 470 16.31 -20.26 10.23
CA ASP A 470 17.09 -21.34 9.64
C ASP A 470 17.57 -22.29 10.75
N THR A 471 17.24 -23.57 10.63
CA THR A 471 17.51 -24.58 11.67
C THR A 471 18.99 -24.68 12.03
N GLU A 472 19.89 -24.49 11.07
CA GLU A 472 21.34 -24.59 11.31
C GLU A 472 21.96 -23.25 11.69
N LYS A 473 21.51 -22.15 11.07
CA LYS A 473 22.09 -20.83 11.36
C LYS A 473 21.56 -20.19 12.64
N SER A 474 20.39 -20.59 13.14
CA SER A 474 19.80 -20.04 14.37
C SER A 474 20.70 -20.21 15.60
N GLU A 475 21.53 -21.27 15.63
CA GLU A 475 22.53 -21.52 16.68
C GLU A 475 23.62 -20.43 16.75
N GLN A 476 23.80 -19.64 15.68
CA GLN A 476 24.73 -18.51 15.68
C GLN A 476 24.24 -17.35 16.55
N LEU A 477 22.92 -17.31 16.81
CA LEU A 477 22.22 -16.30 17.61
C LEU A 477 21.96 -16.82 19.02
N ASP A 478 23.00 -16.80 19.86
CA ASP A 478 22.83 -16.95 21.31
C ASP A 478 21.97 -15.81 21.92
N TRP A 479 21.59 -15.98 23.18
CA TRP A 479 20.78 -14.99 23.89
C TRP A 479 21.39 -13.59 23.90
N GLU A 480 22.69 -13.47 24.15
CA GLU A 480 23.37 -12.17 24.20
C GLU A 480 23.23 -11.43 22.86
N LYS A 481 23.45 -12.12 21.74
CA LYS A 481 23.26 -11.55 20.41
C LYS A 481 21.81 -11.19 20.14
N ARG A 482 20.85 -12.06 20.48
CA ARG A 482 19.41 -11.76 20.29
C ARG A 482 18.96 -10.55 21.10
N TYR A 483 19.38 -10.46 22.36
CA TYR A 483 19.10 -9.31 23.22
C TYR A 483 19.78 -8.02 22.70
N LYS A 484 21.01 -8.13 22.20
CA LYS A 484 21.72 -7.03 21.52
C LYS A 484 20.99 -6.57 20.25
N ILE A 485 20.43 -7.50 19.48
CA ILE A 485 19.62 -7.23 18.29
C ILE A 485 18.32 -6.51 18.70
N ILE A 486 17.57 -7.02 19.68
CA ILE A 486 16.35 -6.38 20.19
C ILE A 486 16.64 -4.93 20.61
N ASN A 487 17.69 -4.72 21.41
CA ASN A 487 18.10 -3.39 21.86
C ASN A 487 18.54 -2.47 20.71
N GLY A 488 19.27 -2.99 19.73
CA GLY A 488 19.73 -2.20 18.60
C GLY A 488 18.57 -1.77 17.69
N ILE A 489 17.59 -2.65 17.45
CA ILE A 489 16.35 -2.30 16.72
C ILE A 489 15.58 -1.24 17.51
N ALA A 490 15.41 -1.41 18.82
CA ALA A 490 14.69 -0.45 19.65
C ALA A 490 15.31 0.95 19.61
N ARG A 491 16.65 1.05 19.68
CA ARG A 491 17.39 2.31 19.53
C ARG A 491 17.28 2.91 18.13
N GLY A 492 17.34 2.07 17.08
CA GLY A 492 17.14 2.53 15.71
C GLY A 492 15.75 3.13 15.51
N LEU A 493 14.73 2.51 16.09
CA LEU A 493 13.34 2.97 15.98
C LEU A 493 13.07 4.21 16.86
N GLN A 494 13.62 4.27 18.08
CA GLN A 494 13.62 5.49 18.90
C GLN A 494 14.22 6.66 18.12
N TYR A 495 15.36 6.45 17.46
CA TYR A 495 15.99 7.49 16.65
C TYR A 495 15.02 8.01 15.58
N LEU A 496 14.37 7.13 14.82
CA LEU A 496 13.41 7.51 13.77
C LEU A 496 12.18 8.26 14.31
N HIS A 497 11.71 7.90 15.51
CA HIS A 497 10.46 8.41 16.08
C HIS A 497 10.63 9.69 16.89
N GLU A 498 11.77 9.84 17.57
CA GLU A 498 11.97 10.79 18.67
C GLU A 498 13.23 11.64 18.51
N ASP A 499 14.38 11.06 18.14
CA ASP A 499 15.67 11.76 18.19
C ASP A 499 16.12 12.38 16.85
N SER A 500 15.60 11.89 15.72
CA SER A 500 15.97 12.42 14.39
C SER A 500 15.33 13.78 14.12
N GLN A 501 15.95 14.55 13.21
CA GLN A 501 15.43 15.87 12.80
C GLN A 501 14.01 15.79 12.22
N LEU A 502 13.69 14.66 11.60
CA LEU A 502 12.39 14.33 11.04
C LEU A 502 11.77 13.22 11.90
N LYS A 503 10.46 13.28 12.15
CA LYS A 503 9.73 12.15 12.72
C LYS A 503 9.36 11.20 11.57
N VAL A 504 9.87 9.97 11.58
CA VAL A 504 9.71 9.01 10.48
C VAL A 504 8.96 7.77 10.95
N VAL A 505 7.89 7.40 10.26
CA VAL A 505 7.19 6.11 10.47
C VAL A 505 7.58 5.16 9.36
N HIS A 506 8.13 3.99 9.69
CA HIS A 506 8.70 3.03 8.75
C HIS A 506 7.64 2.23 7.98
N ARG A 507 6.57 1.77 8.64
CA ARG A 507 5.41 1.04 8.10
C ARG A 507 5.64 -0.36 7.52
N ASP A 508 6.88 -0.84 7.46
CA ASP A 508 7.21 -2.20 6.99
C ASP A 508 8.35 -2.82 7.81
N LEU A 509 8.30 -2.63 9.13
CA LEU A 509 9.30 -3.20 10.02
C LEU A 509 9.03 -4.71 10.20
N LYS A 510 10.03 -5.54 9.89
CA LYS A 510 9.97 -7.01 9.94
C LYS A 510 11.37 -7.61 9.96
N ALA A 511 11.50 -8.88 10.33
CA ALA A 511 12.81 -9.55 10.45
C ALA A 511 13.64 -9.50 9.14
N SER A 512 13.00 -9.59 7.97
CA SER A 512 13.71 -9.51 6.68
C SER A 512 14.21 -8.10 6.31
N ASN A 513 13.75 -7.06 7.00
CA ASN A 513 14.22 -5.69 6.85
C ASN A 513 15.26 -5.29 7.93
N ILE A 514 15.67 -6.22 8.80
CA ILE A 514 16.76 -6.02 9.76
C ILE A 514 18.02 -6.70 9.23
N LEU A 515 19.02 -5.92 8.80
CA LEU A 515 20.30 -6.45 8.37
C LEU A 515 21.29 -6.56 9.53
N LEU A 516 22.26 -7.47 9.43
CA LEU A 516 23.25 -7.73 10.47
C LEU A 516 24.67 -7.44 9.97
N ASP A 517 25.36 -6.53 10.65
CA ASP A 517 26.76 -6.23 10.34
C ASP A 517 27.71 -7.37 10.74
N ALA A 518 29.00 -7.23 10.45
CA ALA A 518 30.02 -8.24 10.76
C ALA A 518 30.09 -8.63 12.25
N ASN A 519 29.60 -7.78 13.15
CA ASN A 519 29.58 -7.99 14.60
C ASN A 519 28.17 -8.34 15.13
N MET A 520 27.27 -8.78 14.23
CA MET A 520 25.87 -9.10 14.51
C MET A 520 25.09 -7.93 15.13
N ASN A 521 25.47 -6.68 14.84
CA ASN A 521 24.65 -5.52 15.20
C ASN A 521 23.53 -5.34 14.18
N PRO A 522 22.30 -5.02 14.62
CA PRO A 522 21.17 -4.80 13.72
C PRO A 522 21.23 -3.42 13.06
N LYS A 523 20.83 -3.39 11.79
CA LYS A 523 20.60 -2.18 10.99
C LYS A 523 19.23 -2.27 10.32
N ILE A 524 18.34 -1.33 10.62
CA ILE A 524 17.02 -1.22 9.97
C ILE A 524 17.23 -0.74 8.52
N SER A 525 16.53 -1.38 7.58
CA SER A 525 16.62 -1.14 6.14
C SER A 525 15.24 -1.04 5.49
N ASP A 526 15.22 -0.61 4.22
CA ASP A 526 14.03 -0.50 3.37
C ASP A 526 13.00 0.55 3.82
N PHE A 527 13.36 1.83 3.65
CA PHE A 527 12.49 2.97 3.93
C PHE A 527 11.58 3.34 2.75
N GLY A 528 11.46 2.48 1.74
CA GLY A 528 10.64 2.74 0.56
C GLY A 528 9.17 3.07 0.89
N LEU A 529 8.64 2.51 1.97
CA LEU A 529 7.28 2.76 2.47
C LEU A 529 7.19 3.81 3.59
N ALA A 530 8.34 4.34 4.04
CA ALA A 530 8.41 5.25 5.15
C ALA A 530 7.70 6.58 4.86
N ARG A 531 7.25 7.25 5.93
CA ARG A 531 6.55 8.53 5.86
C ARG A 531 7.11 9.51 6.87
N ILE A 532 7.39 10.72 6.40
CA ILE A 532 7.85 11.83 7.23
C ILE A 532 6.61 12.52 7.81
N PHE A 533 6.57 12.64 9.13
CA PHE A 533 5.56 13.39 9.87
C PHE A 533 6.06 14.80 10.15
N GLY A 534 5.15 15.77 10.07
CA GLY A 534 5.38 17.09 10.65
C GLY A 534 5.62 16.97 12.16
N ARG A 535 6.32 17.94 12.77
CA ARG A 535 6.69 17.88 14.21
C ARG A 535 5.50 17.56 15.13
N ASP A 536 4.35 18.20 14.86
CA ASP A 536 3.12 18.05 15.65
C ASP A 536 2.21 16.90 15.19
N GLN A 537 2.53 16.27 14.06
CA GLN A 537 1.73 15.16 13.55
C GLN A 537 2.01 13.90 14.37
N THR A 538 0.93 13.31 14.91
CA THR A 538 0.99 12.10 15.74
C THR A 538 0.49 10.86 15.00
N GLN A 539 -0.38 11.04 14.01
CA GLN A 539 -0.97 9.98 13.20
C GLN A 539 -1.30 10.47 11.79
N ALA A 540 -1.48 9.54 10.87
CA ALA A 540 -1.94 9.78 9.51
C ALA A 540 -2.86 8.64 9.06
N VAL A 541 -3.71 8.91 8.07
CA VAL A 541 -4.61 7.93 7.48
C VAL A 541 -4.29 7.77 6.01
N THR A 542 -4.19 6.54 5.54
CA THR A 542 -3.99 6.21 4.12
C THR A 542 -5.12 5.32 3.61
N LYS A 543 -5.47 5.48 2.34
CA LYS A 543 -6.38 4.55 1.64
C LYS A 543 -5.66 3.27 1.20
N ASN A 544 -4.34 3.35 1.04
CA ASN A 544 -3.49 2.26 0.60
C ASN A 544 -2.74 1.70 1.80
N VAL A 545 -3.28 0.62 2.37
CA VAL A 545 -2.62 -0.18 3.41
C VAL A 545 -1.58 -1.05 2.72
N ILE A 546 -0.31 -0.71 2.93
CA ILE A 546 0.86 -1.37 2.34
C ILE A 546 1.85 -1.72 3.46
N GLY A 547 2.48 -2.88 3.38
CA GLY A 547 3.36 -3.42 4.41
C GLY A 547 3.22 -4.94 4.48
N THR A 548 3.88 -5.57 5.45
CA THR A 548 3.90 -7.03 5.57
C THR A 548 2.86 -7.53 6.57
N TYR A 549 1.96 -8.40 6.11
CA TYR A 549 0.96 -9.06 6.96
C TYR A 549 1.63 -9.84 8.10
N GLY A 550 1.02 -9.81 9.28
CA GLY A 550 1.59 -10.33 10.53
C GLY A 550 2.41 -9.33 11.33
N TYR A 551 2.96 -8.29 10.68
CA TYR A 551 3.66 -7.20 11.36
C TYR A 551 2.82 -5.92 11.42
N MET A 552 1.84 -5.78 10.53
CA MET A 552 0.98 -4.60 10.48
C MET A 552 0.03 -4.52 11.68
N ALA A 553 -0.01 -3.35 12.31
CA ALA A 553 -0.88 -3.09 13.45
C ALA A 553 -2.38 -3.15 13.07
N PRO A 554 -3.26 -3.59 13.98
CA PRO A 554 -4.69 -3.75 13.69
C PRO A 554 -5.39 -2.47 13.21
N GLU A 555 -5.06 -1.32 13.80
CA GLU A 555 -5.62 -0.02 13.41
C GLU A 555 -5.19 0.41 12.00
N TYR A 556 -3.99 0.00 11.60
CA TYR A 556 -3.46 0.26 10.26
C TYR A 556 -4.14 -0.61 9.22
N LEU A 557 -4.34 -1.90 9.51
CA LEU A 557 -5.05 -2.82 8.63
C LEU A 557 -6.53 -2.47 8.46
N THR A 558 -7.17 -2.01 9.53
CA THR A 558 -8.63 -1.83 9.54
C THR A 558 -9.08 -0.44 9.12
N ARG A 559 -8.30 0.60 9.43
CA ARG A 559 -8.68 2.00 9.19
C ARG A 559 -7.70 2.75 8.30
N GLY A 560 -6.57 2.12 7.93
CA GLY A 560 -5.47 2.80 7.29
C GLY A 560 -4.75 3.79 8.20
N ASN A 561 -5.01 3.76 9.51
CA ASN A 561 -4.37 4.64 10.48
C ASN A 561 -2.95 4.14 10.78
N TYR A 562 -1.94 4.93 10.46
CA TYR A 562 -0.56 4.62 10.84
C TYR A 562 0.05 5.74 11.67
N SER A 563 0.93 5.35 12.56
CA SER A 563 1.65 6.24 13.48
C SER A 563 2.93 5.56 13.93
N VAL A 564 3.73 6.26 14.73
CA VAL A 564 4.86 5.66 15.46
C VAL A 564 4.43 4.43 16.27
N LYS A 565 3.19 4.38 16.79
CA LYS A 565 2.65 3.24 17.54
C LYS A 565 2.36 2.02 16.66
N SER A 566 2.21 2.21 15.35
CA SER A 566 2.04 1.09 14.42
C SER A 566 3.38 0.39 14.17
N ASP A 567 4.48 1.13 14.11
CA ASP A 567 5.84 0.54 14.09
C ASP A 567 6.19 -0.14 15.43
N VAL A 568 5.74 0.41 16.57
CA VAL A 568 5.90 -0.23 17.89
C VAL A 568 5.24 -1.61 17.92
N PHE A 569 4.05 -1.75 17.31
CA PHE A 569 3.40 -3.05 17.18
C PHE A 569 4.27 -4.03 16.38
N SER A 570 4.77 -3.62 15.21
CA SER A 570 5.67 -4.43 14.38
C SER A 570 6.95 -4.82 15.14
N PHE A 571 7.51 -3.91 15.92
CA PHE A 571 8.64 -4.19 16.82
C PHE A 571 8.28 -5.26 17.86
N GLY A 572 7.12 -5.17 18.50
CA GLY A 572 6.65 -6.17 19.45
C GLY A 572 6.56 -7.58 18.84
N VAL A 573 6.02 -7.68 17.63
CA VAL A 573 5.99 -8.95 16.87
C VAL A 573 7.41 -9.49 16.67
N MET A 574 8.34 -8.66 16.20
CA MET A 574 9.74 -9.10 16.00
C MET A 574 10.42 -9.53 17.30
N VAL A 575 10.18 -8.85 18.43
CA VAL A 575 10.74 -9.28 19.73
C VAL A 575 10.29 -10.69 20.06
N LEU A 576 9.00 -10.98 19.86
CA LEU A 576 8.44 -12.31 20.12
C LEU A 576 8.98 -13.36 19.15
N GLU A 577 9.18 -13.03 17.87
CA GLU A 577 9.86 -13.92 16.92
C GLU A 577 11.32 -14.18 17.32
N ILE A 578 12.07 -13.15 17.74
CA ILE A 578 13.47 -13.27 18.14
C ILE A 578 13.62 -14.16 19.37
N VAL A 579 12.73 -14.05 20.35
CA VAL A 579 12.80 -14.87 21.57
C VAL A 579 12.37 -16.32 21.31
N THR A 580 11.34 -16.53 20.48
CA THR A 580 10.80 -17.88 20.25
C THR A 580 11.47 -18.64 19.12
N GLY A 581 12.20 -17.95 18.22
CA GLY A 581 12.73 -18.53 16.99
C GLY A 581 11.64 -18.94 16.00
N ARG A 582 10.37 -18.58 16.27
CA ARG A 582 9.22 -18.98 15.46
C ARG A 582 8.79 -17.80 14.61
N LYS A 583 8.61 -18.07 13.32
CA LYS A 583 8.10 -17.08 12.38
C LYS A 583 6.61 -16.85 12.61
N ASN A 584 6.18 -15.60 12.61
CA ASN A 584 4.76 -15.25 12.62
C ASN A 584 4.13 -15.60 11.26
N ASN A 585 3.66 -16.84 11.11
CA ASN A 585 3.08 -17.36 9.89
C ASN A 585 1.58 -17.00 9.80
N HIS A 586 1.23 -16.03 8.96
CA HIS A 586 -0.12 -15.89 8.41
C HIS A 586 -0.28 -16.58 7.05
N SER A 587 0.30 -17.78 6.87
CA SER A 587 0.03 -18.58 5.68
C SER A 587 -1.32 -19.27 5.83
N TYR A 588 -2.24 -19.01 4.90
CA TYR A 588 -3.62 -19.51 4.92
C TYR A 588 -3.77 -21.06 4.81
N ASN A 589 -2.67 -21.82 4.74
CA ASN A 589 -2.65 -23.21 4.25
C ASN A 589 -2.07 -24.26 5.21
N SER A 590 -2.05 -24.04 6.52
CA SER A 590 -1.78 -25.15 7.45
C SER A 590 -2.88 -25.28 8.49
N GLN A 591 -3.57 -26.43 8.49
CA GLN A 591 -4.61 -26.80 9.44
C GLN A 591 -4.09 -26.95 10.89
N GLN A 592 -2.84 -26.57 11.18
CA GLN A 592 -2.15 -26.78 12.45
C GLN A 592 -1.30 -25.61 12.96
N SER A 593 -1.16 -24.47 12.25
CA SER A 593 -0.46 -23.32 12.84
C SER A 593 -1.44 -22.42 13.58
N GLU A 594 -1.36 -22.42 14.90
CA GLU A 594 -1.94 -21.37 15.73
C GLU A 594 -1.17 -20.06 15.48
N ASP A 595 -1.88 -18.93 15.54
CA ASP A 595 -1.28 -17.59 15.44
C ASP A 595 -0.25 -17.42 16.57
N LEU A 596 1.00 -17.05 16.24
CA LEU A 596 2.11 -16.99 17.19
C LEU A 596 1.79 -16.10 18.39
N LEU A 597 1.13 -14.98 18.14
CA LEU A 597 0.72 -14.04 19.19
C LEU A 597 -0.34 -14.66 20.13
N THR A 598 -1.26 -15.45 19.57
CA THR A 598 -2.25 -16.21 20.36
C THR A 598 -1.56 -17.22 21.26
N MET A 599 -0.66 -18.06 20.72
CA MET A 599 0.06 -19.06 21.51
C MET A 599 0.85 -18.41 22.65
N ILE A 600 1.60 -17.34 22.36
CA ILE A 600 2.38 -16.63 23.38
C ILE A 600 1.47 -16.04 24.45
N TRP A 601 0.34 -15.46 24.06
CA TRP A 601 -0.61 -14.90 25.01
C TRP A 601 -1.20 -15.97 25.95
N GLU A 602 -1.57 -17.13 25.41
CA GLU A 602 -2.12 -18.24 26.20
C GLU A 602 -1.09 -18.79 27.19
N GLN A 603 0.15 -18.99 26.75
CA GLN A 603 1.25 -19.42 27.62
C GLN A 603 1.63 -18.34 28.65
N TRP A 604 1.52 -17.05 28.30
CA TRP A 604 1.71 -15.94 29.24
C TRP A 604 0.67 -15.97 30.36
N VAL A 605 -0.61 -16.13 30.01
CA VAL A 605 -1.70 -16.22 31.00
C VAL A 605 -1.58 -17.48 31.86
N ALA A 606 -1.12 -18.59 31.28
CA ALA A 606 -0.88 -19.84 32.00
C ALA A 606 0.38 -19.83 32.89
N GLY A 607 1.26 -18.83 32.73
CA GLY A 607 2.53 -18.73 33.47
C GLY A 607 3.64 -19.66 32.95
N THR A 608 3.49 -20.20 31.74
CA THR A 608 4.36 -21.21 31.11
C THR A 608 5.08 -20.69 29.87
N VAL A 609 5.06 -19.37 29.62
CA VAL A 609 5.62 -18.75 28.40
C VAL A 609 7.12 -19.02 28.16
N LEU A 610 7.89 -19.33 29.21
CA LEU A 610 9.29 -19.73 29.07
C LEU A 610 9.46 -21.04 28.29
N GLU A 611 8.44 -21.88 28.20
CA GLU A 611 8.47 -23.11 27.38
C GLU A 611 8.46 -22.80 25.88
N MET A 612 8.12 -21.57 25.48
CA MET A 612 8.12 -21.15 24.07
C MET A 612 9.46 -20.60 23.59
N VAL A 613 10.41 -20.43 24.51
CA VAL A 613 11.75 -19.89 24.24
C VAL A 613 12.50 -20.83 23.30
N ASP A 614 13.18 -20.24 22.31
CA ASP A 614 13.91 -20.99 21.29
C ASP A 614 14.99 -21.90 21.91
N PRO A 615 14.93 -23.23 21.71
CA PRO A 615 15.94 -24.16 22.24
C PRO A 615 17.36 -23.93 21.70
N SER A 616 17.51 -23.26 20.56
CA SER A 616 18.82 -22.92 19.98
C SER A 616 19.55 -21.81 20.77
N MET A 617 18.82 -21.08 21.62
CA MET A 617 19.44 -20.19 22.61
C MET A 617 20.04 -21.07 23.70
N ASN A 618 21.37 -21.17 23.72
CA ASN A 618 22.15 -21.91 24.70
C ASN A 618 21.62 -21.75 26.16
N SER A 619 21.85 -22.74 27.02
CA SER A 619 21.27 -22.78 28.38
C SER A 619 21.83 -21.75 29.38
N PHE A 620 22.49 -20.68 28.92
CA PHE A 620 23.18 -19.69 29.75
C PHE A 620 22.47 -18.32 29.78
N PHE A 621 21.18 -18.27 29.50
CA PHE A 621 20.40 -17.02 29.60
C PHE A 621 19.77 -16.84 30.99
N SER A 622 19.59 -15.58 31.36
CA SER A 622 18.78 -15.18 32.51
C SER A 622 17.31 -15.29 32.14
N GLU A 623 16.57 -16.22 32.77
CA GLU A 623 15.12 -16.38 32.55
C GLU A 623 14.36 -15.07 32.79
N SER A 624 14.81 -14.24 33.75
CA SER A 624 14.21 -12.93 34.00
C SER A 624 14.38 -11.98 32.80
N ASP A 625 15.52 -12.01 32.13
CA ASP A 625 15.78 -11.12 30.98
C ASP A 625 14.92 -11.53 29.78
N VAL A 626 14.75 -12.84 29.58
CA VAL A 626 13.89 -13.41 28.53
C VAL A 626 12.42 -13.09 28.82
N MET A 627 11.96 -13.33 30.06
CA MET A 627 10.62 -12.96 30.50
C MET A 627 10.35 -11.47 30.32
N ARG A 628 11.33 -10.63 30.65
CA ARG A 628 11.24 -9.18 30.47
C ARG A 628 11.06 -8.81 29.00
N CYS A 629 11.81 -9.44 28.09
CA CYS A 629 11.65 -9.22 26.65
C CYS A 629 10.27 -9.66 26.13
N ILE A 630 9.77 -10.82 26.57
CA ILE A 630 8.43 -11.30 26.22
C ILE A 630 7.36 -10.32 26.72
N HIS A 631 7.47 -9.86 27.98
CA HIS A 631 6.55 -8.88 28.57
C HIS A 631 6.54 -7.58 27.78
N ILE A 632 7.71 -7.04 27.43
CA ILE A 632 7.84 -5.83 26.60
C ILE A 632 7.23 -6.07 25.21
N GLY A 633 7.48 -7.23 24.59
CA GLY A 633 6.87 -7.63 23.33
C GLY A 633 5.34 -7.59 23.39
N LEU A 634 4.75 -8.17 24.46
CA LEU A 634 3.31 -8.16 24.72
C LEU A 634 2.75 -6.74 24.94
N LEU A 635 3.47 -5.87 25.64
CA LEU A 635 3.09 -4.46 25.80
C LEU A 635 3.05 -3.72 24.46
N CYS A 636 3.96 -4.06 23.55
CA CYS A 636 4.06 -3.47 22.21
C CYS A 636 2.96 -3.95 21.26
N VAL A 637 2.49 -5.21 21.36
CA VAL A 637 1.46 -5.78 20.46
C VAL A 637 0.01 -5.58 20.94
N GLN A 638 -0.21 -4.69 21.92
CA GLN A 638 -1.56 -4.41 22.41
C GLN A 638 -2.48 -3.82 21.33
N GLY A 639 -3.77 -4.15 21.40
CA GLY A 639 -4.72 -3.74 20.36
C GLY A 639 -4.95 -2.25 20.24
N ASP A 640 -5.06 -1.56 21.38
CA ASP A 640 -5.17 -0.10 21.41
C ASP A 640 -3.77 0.56 21.30
N PRO A 641 -3.51 1.38 20.27
CA PRO A 641 -2.25 2.12 20.12
C PRO A 641 -1.92 3.01 21.32
N ALA A 642 -2.91 3.48 22.09
CA ALA A 642 -2.70 4.29 23.28
C ALA A 642 -1.98 3.51 24.39
N ASN A 643 -2.24 2.21 24.50
CA ASN A 643 -1.67 1.34 25.53
C ASN A 643 -0.24 0.87 25.20
N ARG A 644 0.19 1.01 23.94
CA ARG A 644 1.56 0.65 23.54
C ARG A 644 2.56 1.68 24.06
N PRO A 645 3.73 1.27 24.58
CA PRO A 645 4.77 2.21 25.00
C PRO A 645 5.32 3.00 23.80
N VAL A 646 5.95 4.15 24.08
CA VAL A 646 6.82 4.85 23.11
C VAL A 646 8.21 4.21 23.10
N MET A 647 8.98 4.41 22.04
CA MET A 647 10.24 3.66 21.87
C MET A 647 11.32 4.06 22.88
N SER A 648 11.38 5.32 23.33
CA SER A 648 12.24 5.72 24.46
C SER A 648 11.91 4.96 25.75
N SER A 649 10.62 4.74 26.03
CA SER A 649 10.18 3.92 27.16
C SER A 649 10.58 2.46 26.97
N VAL A 650 10.46 1.91 25.76
CA VAL A 650 10.90 0.54 25.45
C VAL A 650 12.41 0.38 25.67
N VAL A 651 13.22 1.34 25.21
CA VAL A 651 14.68 1.32 25.40
C VAL A 651 15.05 1.41 26.88
N LEU A 652 14.33 2.21 27.67
CA LEU A 652 14.53 2.27 29.12
C LEU A 652 14.13 0.97 29.83
N MET A 653 12.98 0.39 29.44
CA MET A 653 12.50 -0.90 29.96
C MET A 653 13.51 -2.01 29.66
N LEU A 654 14.07 -2.04 28.46
CA LEU A 654 15.11 -3.01 28.10
C LEU A 654 16.40 -2.78 28.91
N GLY A 655 16.83 -1.53 29.09
CA GLY A 655 18.13 -1.21 29.69
C GLY A 655 18.20 -1.18 31.22
N THR A 656 17.08 -1.28 31.93
CA THR A 656 17.05 -1.21 33.41
C THR A 656 16.00 -2.15 34.00
N ASP A 657 16.38 -2.90 35.05
CA ASP A 657 15.47 -3.82 35.76
C ASP A 657 14.59 -3.10 36.79
N THR A 658 14.89 -1.84 37.08
CA THR A 658 14.19 -1.04 38.10
C THR A 658 12.86 -0.46 37.64
N VAL A 659 12.55 -0.51 36.34
CA VAL A 659 11.28 -0.03 35.79
C VAL A 659 10.23 -1.13 35.93
N GLU A 660 9.20 -0.85 36.74
CA GLU A 660 8.01 -1.68 36.83
C GLU A 660 7.25 -1.72 35.50
N LEU A 661 6.92 -2.93 35.04
CA LEU A 661 6.16 -3.14 33.82
C LEU A 661 4.69 -3.41 34.15
N HIS A 662 3.79 -2.63 33.55
CA HIS A 662 2.35 -2.85 33.70
C HIS A 662 1.91 -4.18 33.09
N ALA A 663 0.83 -4.76 33.60
CA ALA A 663 0.27 -5.98 33.02
C ALA A 663 -0.20 -5.73 31.57
N PRO A 664 0.22 -6.56 30.60
CA PRO A 664 -0.22 -6.40 29.22
C PRO A 664 -1.69 -6.82 29.08
N ALA A 665 -2.43 -6.17 28.18
CA ALA A 665 -3.76 -6.64 27.77
C ALA A 665 -3.66 -7.65 26.61
N LYS A 666 -4.72 -8.45 26.42
CA LYS A 666 -4.78 -9.43 25.32
C LYS A 666 -4.54 -8.74 23.97
N PRO A 667 -3.58 -9.20 23.15
CA PRO A 667 -3.40 -8.73 21.78
C PRO A 667 -4.70 -8.92 21.00
N THR A 668 -5.12 -7.91 20.23
CA THR A 668 -6.28 -8.08 19.33
C THR A 668 -5.90 -9.07 18.23
N LEU A 669 -6.58 -10.22 18.24
CA LEU A 669 -6.37 -11.29 17.28
C LEU A 669 -7.04 -10.97 15.93
N PHE A 670 -6.42 -11.47 14.86
CA PHE A 670 -7.13 -11.71 13.60
C PHE A 670 -8.05 -12.92 13.82
N ALA A 671 -9.37 -12.69 13.95
CA ALA A 671 -10.30 -13.75 14.31
C ALA A 671 -10.28 -14.93 13.31
N ARG A 672 -9.80 -16.11 13.76
CA ARG A 672 -10.10 -17.41 13.17
C ARG A 672 -11.49 -17.83 13.65
N LYS A 673 -12.49 -17.92 12.77
CA LYS A 673 -13.73 -18.66 13.08
C LYS A 673 -13.37 -20.14 13.16
N GLY A 674 -13.14 -20.66 14.37
CA GLY A 674 -13.21 -22.09 14.62
C GLY A 674 -14.68 -22.51 14.65
N GLY A 675 -15.05 -23.45 13.79
CA GLY A 675 -16.28 -24.23 13.99
C GLY A 675 -16.10 -25.08 15.24
N GLY A 676 -17.00 -24.89 16.20
CA GLY A 676 -17.10 -25.72 17.39
C GLY A 676 -18.55 -25.65 17.84
N ASP A 677 -19.21 -26.80 17.77
CA ASP A 677 -20.58 -27.00 18.22
C ASP A 677 -20.78 -26.45 19.64
N GLU A 678 -21.83 -25.63 19.79
CA GLU A 678 -22.41 -25.31 21.09
C GLU A 678 -23.10 -26.56 21.64
N SER A 679 -22.56 -27.12 22.73
CA SER A 679 -23.39 -27.77 23.73
C SER A 679 -22.69 -27.77 25.09
N GLY A 680 -23.19 -27.00 26.05
CA GLY A 680 -22.63 -27.03 27.41
C GLY A 680 -23.11 -25.94 28.35
N VAL A 681 -24.42 -25.91 28.61
CA VAL A 681 -25.10 -25.49 29.85
C VAL A 681 -24.29 -24.66 30.86
N ALA A 682 -24.64 -23.37 31.00
CA ALA A 682 -24.39 -22.60 32.21
C ALA A 682 -25.73 -22.23 32.85
N SER A 683 -26.10 -22.97 33.89
CA SER A 683 -27.14 -22.57 34.83
C SER A 683 -26.66 -21.36 35.64
N GLY A 684 -27.36 -20.25 35.54
CA GLY A 684 -27.17 -19.08 36.40
C GLY A 684 -28.52 -18.51 36.76
N GLY A 685 -29.02 -18.88 37.94
CA GLY A 685 -30.32 -18.45 38.44
C GLY A 685 -30.41 -16.95 38.62
N MET A 686 -31.55 -16.39 38.23
CA MET A 686 -32.01 -15.10 38.71
C MET A 686 -33.42 -15.29 39.29
N SER A 687 -33.54 -15.05 40.58
CA SER A 687 -34.77 -15.12 41.36
C SER A 687 -35.81 -14.14 40.83
N ILE A 688 -37.01 -14.64 40.50
CA ILE A 688 -38.18 -13.81 40.21
C ILE A 688 -39.05 -13.79 41.47
N VAL A 689 -39.29 -12.60 41.99
CA VAL A 689 -40.32 -12.32 43.00
C VAL A 689 -41.62 -12.03 42.27
N SER A 690 -42.61 -12.89 42.57
CA SER A 690 -44.06 -12.70 42.62
C SER A 690 -44.76 -11.82 41.58
N LEU A 691 -45.72 -12.42 40.86
CA LEU A 691 -47.10 -11.94 40.81
C LEU A 691 -48.04 -13.15 40.67
N GLU A 692 -48.97 -13.25 41.61
CA GLU A 692 -50.10 -14.17 41.64
C GLU A 692 -51.07 -13.87 40.49
N GLU A 693 -51.70 -14.89 39.92
CA GLU A 693 -53.10 -14.78 39.53
C GLU A 693 -53.80 -16.14 39.61
N GLN A 694 -54.95 -16.09 40.27
CA GLN A 694 -55.89 -17.16 40.56
C GLN A 694 -56.74 -17.48 39.33
N SER A 695 -56.85 -18.76 38.96
CA SER A 695 -58.12 -19.48 38.76
C SER A 695 -57.87 -20.95 38.45
#